data_AF-A0A0C1ZCT9-F1
#
_entry.id   AF-A0A0C1ZCT9-F1
#
_cell.length_a   1.000
_cell.length_b   1.000
_cell.length_c   1.000
_cell.angle_alpha   90.00
_cell.angle_beta   90.00
_cell.angle_gamma   90.00
#
_symmetry.space_group_name_H-M   'P 1'
#
loop_
_entity.id
_entity.type
_entity.pdbx_description
1 polymer ?
#
loop_
_entity_poly.entity_id
_entity_poly.type
_entity_poly.pdbx_seq_one_letter_code
_entity_poly.pdbx_strand_id
1 'polypeptide(L)'
;MRTEVLLRQLAGLDHRERIAALVAHTRALPAAQARAFGRELWSGDTHQRMLALHVAEQCEDMELAWLALEDSSRSVRACAAKLVGRGAPAIPVSVLDTLDTLTLRRVYNEVARRSRASVAELLVDGLIARERFDEAARLLSVCAEPAVAARLDHPWPDVVWIRLAGHHPTLLVARIEQLFAADPARPDLIWRRFDVGVWSKLARSQPQALADWIDRFADADSLPFPLRAALPWLTCWSPARVVAWLSTRIAWTCASALPRGLAKRVHQLDDASLVPLCQGLARGAPERLGQLLSCMPHTRRGQLFERAVAPLELARIEWPTSLLARLPLSLRDREAARMLELSRAQTDGSWRRELLGLRWIQLARPLLELEGRAAQATERAEAHVALIRSSAGSREGMAQTLAWLKRIKNEQDPVRMAVLGALAEIPATRFDEPEPLDEVLAPIFEARDTSWATRSKAARLAQRLLCAHASAPDSPMFSLGVSILERLAGQGGTLDLPRLYHNLPRGAERAIFAVLWPWIEAANKRQQETHVVRLWMALGKRAWRVPELGAVMSELIWHGHKSNAGNAAQRWIEDPKTRDERVRELVKRDRSALYLRAVFDHCLARRQTLLADRFASKAPRGRFHDGKVVTIPWIHNEALFGRWTTELQQQYLALIDAAEASPKQFAQTRAALVKLRGHVPLTQIADLRGALESTDVNVQEAALGVLVWLDDAAPGLPILLEHLDGDRARVAMYAMPRMARLIPRERLVHALAQLLARPWLKVTVHKEALRLLGQLATAPALALLRESWAKPLHRDVRIAALHAARSVPGQEDAWEILTSAARDDDQDVARAVVEVGLSSLPAAYRPRYLEVMGTVADHPSPLARTALFTSLSGGWASVSPVRASEVAAAVVGRLDLHDPWRHAAEVLAQGARSPKTHAICVALVEQLIAAAQVDLAPAGERDQLAHQRLRGVLDALSADRHPNNAVLLELLAAKLCAQPRWWLAGARLGIAAASNDRLGAVVIELVAAAPTARCALLLEAPVSAAARLGARAWTDEQAGLVIDQLIGSEAAARILALGVLSEFGPRSGWAAPFVARLERLREDGDLDVQSAALELWVS
;
A
#
# COMPACT_ATOMS: atom_id res chain seq x y z
N MET A 1 38.12 -20.74 40.12
CA MET A 1 38.90 -20.05 39.05
C MET A 1 38.77 -18.56 39.28
N ARG A 2 39.85 -17.77 39.22
CA ARG A 2 39.76 -16.30 39.37
C ARG A 2 39.03 -15.70 38.16
N THR A 3 38.16 -14.73 38.38
CA THR A 3 37.30 -14.11 37.35
C THR A 3 38.08 -13.55 36.17
N GLU A 4 39.24 -12.96 36.41
CA GLU A 4 40.15 -12.47 35.35
C GLU A 4 40.65 -13.57 34.40
N VAL A 5 40.81 -14.81 34.89
CA VAL A 5 41.24 -15.94 34.07
C VAL A 5 40.10 -16.38 33.16
N LEU A 6 38.88 -16.43 33.69
CA LEU A 6 37.68 -16.74 32.92
C LEU A 6 37.44 -15.69 31.83
N LEU A 7 37.52 -14.41 32.17
CA LEU A 7 37.30 -13.32 31.21
C LEU A 7 38.30 -13.38 30.05
N ARG A 8 39.56 -13.68 30.32
CA ARG A 8 40.57 -13.91 29.26
C ARG A 8 40.22 -15.09 28.36
N GLN A 9 39.72 -16.20 28.91
CA GLN A 9 39.26 -17.34 28.10
C GLN A 9 38.03 -16.96 27.26
N LEU A 10 37.05 -16.27 27.86
CA LEU A 10 35.82 -15.82 27.22
C LEU A 10 36.09 -14.82 26.08
N ALA A 11 37.12 -13.98 26.22
CA ALA A 11 37.51 -13.01 25.20
C ALA A 11 37.98 -13.69 23.88
N GLY A 12 38.55 -14.89 23.98
CA GLY A 12 38.98 -15.69 22.82
C GLY A 12 37.86 -16.43 22.08
N LEU A 13 36.61 -16.33 22.54
CA LEU A 13 35.46 -17.05 21.97
C LEU A 13 34.52 -16.12 21.20
N ASP A 14 33.81 -16.65 20.19
CA ASP A 14 32.72 -15.93 19.53
C ASP A 14 31.54 -15.76 20.48
N HIS A 15 30.68 -14.75 20.27
CA HIS A 15 29.63 -14.39 21.23
C HIS A 15 28.75 -15.58 21.69
N ARG A 16 28.35 -16.47 20.77
CA ARG A 16 27.53 -17.64 21.14
C ARG A 16 28.27 -18.62 22.03
N GLU A 17 29.52 -18.90 21.70
CA GLU A 17 30.40 -19.81 22.45
C GLU A 17 30.74 -19.19 23.80
N ARG A 18 31.00 -17.87 23.83
CA ARG A 18 31.24 -17.09 25.04
C ARG A 18 30.07 -17.16 26.02
N ILE A 19 28.85 -16.86 25.55
CA ILE A 19 27.66 -16.92 26.41
C ILE A 19 27.39 -18.36 26.86
N ALA A 20 27.58 -19.36 25.99
CA ALA A 20 27.41 -20.76 26.38
C ALA A 20 28.42 -21.19 27.47
N ALA A 21 29.70 -20.81 27.32
CA ALA A 21 30.74 -21.10 28.30
C ALA A 21 30.49 -20.37 29.64
N LEU A 22 30.07 -19.10 29.58
CA LEU A 22 29.67 -18.34 30.77
C LEU A 22 28.51 -19.03 31.50
N VAL A 23 27.44 -19.39 30.78
CA VAL A 23 26.27 -20.08 31.35
C VAL A 23 26.65 -21.43 31.95
N ALA A 24 27.50 -22.20 31.27
CA ALA A 24 27.99 -23.49 31.78
C ALA A 24 28.80 -23.30 33.08
N HIS A 25 29.68 -22.30 33.12
CA HIS A 25 30.43 -21.96 34.33
C HIS A 25 29.52 -21.54 35.47
N THR A 26 28.55 -20.65 35.21
CA THR A 26 27.59 -20.20 36.23
C THR A 26 26.77 -21.35 36.81
N ARG A 27 26.30 -22.28 35.97
CA ARG A 27 25.52 -23.45 36.42
C ARG A 27 26.33 -24.44 37.25
N ALA A 28 27.65 -24.45 37.10
CA ALA A 28 28.54 -25.30 37.90
C ALA A 28 28.84 -24.71 39.29
N LEU A 29 28.52 -23.43 39.53
CA LEU A 29 28.72 -22.78 40.82
C LEU A 29 27.49 -22.93 41.72
N PRO A 30 27.66 -23.08 43.05
CA PRO A 30 26.57 -22.91 44.02
C PRO A 30 25.91 -21.53 43.90
N ALA A 31 24.61 -21.42 44.18
CA ALA A 31 23.83 -20.20 43.95
C ALA A 31 24.44 -18.94 44.59
N ALA A 32 24.93 -19.03 45.83
CA ALA A 32 25.59 -17.90 46.51
C ALA A 32 26.88 -17.46 45.81
N GLN A 33 27.69 -18.42 45.34
CA GLN A 33 28.93 -18.14 44.59
C GLN A 33 28.63 -17.58 43.20
N ALA A 34 27.59 -18.08 42.53
CA ALA A 34 27.13 -17.56 41.25
C ALA A 34 26.66 -16.10 41.36
N ARG A 35 25.95 -15.75 42.43
CA ARG A 35 25.56 -14.35 42.72
C ARG A 35 26.77 -13.47 43.02
N ALA A 36 27.70 -13.93 43.86
CA ALA A 36 28.94 -13.20 44.14
C ALA A 36 29.75 -12.93 42.85
N PHE A 37 29.86 -13.95 41.98
CA PHE A 37 30.48 -13.82 40.66
C PHE A 37 29.76 -12.80 39.77
N GLY A 38 28.42 -12.80 39.76
CA GLY A 38 27.64 -11.78 39.07
C GLY A 38 27.93 -10.36 39.59
N ARG A 39 28.09 -10.18 40.90
CA ARG A 39 28.44 -8.88 41.50
C ARG A 39 29.87 -8.44 41.19
N GLU A 40 30.81 -9.38 41.11
CA GLU A 40 32.18 -9.10 40.66
C GLU A 40 32.20 -8.67 39.18
N LEU A 41 31.41 -9.30 38.31
CA LEU A 41 31.25 -8.83 36.93
C LEU A 41 30.56 -7.46 36.87
N TRP A 42 29.65 -7.17 37.80
CA TRP A 42 28.92 -5.90 37.85
C TRP A 42 29.81 -4.69 38.18
N SER A 43 30.89 -4.87 38.94
CA SER A 43 31.86 -3.79 39.21
C SER A 43 32.77 -3.47 38.02
N GLY A 44 32.67 -4.24 36.93
CA GLY A 44 33.45 -4.06 35.72
C GLY A 44 32.91 -3.02 34.74
N ASP A 45 33.44 -3.06 33.52
CA ASP A 45 33.01 -2.24 32.39
C ASP A 45 31.60 -2.61 31.87
N THR A 46 31.10 -1.85 30.90
CA THR A 46 29.77 -2.06 30.31
C THR A 46 29.58 -3.48 29.75
N HIS A 47 30.61 -4.09 29.16
CA HIS A 47 30.51 -5.46 28.64
C HIS A 47 30.40 -6.46 29.80
N GLN A 48 31.22 -6.32 30.84
CA GLN A 48 31.18 -7.14 32.04
C GLN A 48 29.83 -7.01 32.75
N ARG A 49 29.26 -5.81 32.86
CA ARG A 49 27.90 -5.59 33.40
C ARG A 49 26.82 -6.29 32.56
N MET A 50 26.94 -6.31 31.23
CA MET A 50 26.05 -7.12 30.39
C MET A 50 26.21 -8.64 30.63
N LEU A 51 27.44 -9.13 30.82
CA LEU A 51 27.69 -10.53 31.19
C LEU A 51 27.13 -10.85 32.59
N ALA A 52 27.23 -9.92 33.53
CA ALA A 52 26.64 -10.02 34.86
C ALA A 52 25.12 -10.27 34.78
N LEU A 53 24.42 -9.61 33.85
CA LEU A 53 22.99 -9.84 33.62
C LEU A 53 22.68 -11.23 33.02
N HIS A 54 23.59 -11.80 32.22
CA HIS A 54 23.47 -13.20 31.80
C HIS A 54 23.66 -14.18 32.97
N VAL A 55 24.56 -13.88 33.91
CA VAL A 55 24.73 -14.63 35.14
C VAL A 55 23.49 -14.50 36.03
N ALA A 56 22.97 -13.29 36.20
CA ALA A 56 21.75 -12.99 36.96
C ALA A 56 20.55 -13.78 36.44
N GLU A 57 20.44 -13.94 35.12
CA GLU A 57 19.39 -14.76 34.48
C GLU A 57 19.47 -16.24 34.89
N GLN A 58 20.67 -16.78 35.13
CA GLN A 58 20.82 -18.19 35.52
C GLN A 58 20.63 -18.44 37.02
N CYS A 59 20.90 -17.45 37.88
CA CYS A 59 20.76 -17.56 39.34
C CYS A 59 19.52 -16.84 39.90
N GLU A 60 18.65 -16.37 39.02
CA GLU A 60 17.41 -15.63 39.32
C GLU A 60 17.64 -14.40 40.24
N ASP A 61 18.80 -13.72 40.08
CA ASP A 61 19.12 -12.49 40.82
C ASP A 61 18.37 -11.29 40.22
N MET A 62 17.11 -11.13 40.62
CA MET A 62 16.27 -10.04 40.16
C MET A 62 16.69 -8.69 40.75
N GLU A 63 17.36 -8.66 41.91
CA GLU A 63 17.85 -7.41 42.51
C GLU A 63 18.89 -6.74 41.60
N LEU A 64 19.80 -7.54 41.02
CA LEU A 64 20.77 -7.03 40.05
C LEU A 64 20.09 -6.51 38.78
N ALA A 65 19.04 -7.20 38.31
CA ALA A 65 18.28 -6.75 37.15
C ALA A 65 17.53 -5.42 37.41
N TRP A 66 16.99 -5.21 38.62
CA TRP A 66 16.38 -3.94 39.01
C TRP A 66 17.41 -2.81 39.11
N LEU A 67 18.54 -3.06 39.77
CA LEU A 67 19.65 -2.09 39.84
C LEU A 67 20.11 -1.66 38.44
N ALA A 68 20.21 -2.61 37.51
CA ALA A 68 20.67 -2.36 36.16
C ALA A 68 19.69 -1.56 35.28
N LEU A 69 18.44 -1.35 35.72
CA LEU A 69 17.52 -0.43 35.03
C LEU A 69 17.90 1.04 35.21
N GLU A 70 18.71 1.36 36.21
CA GLU A 70 19.18 2.72 36.51
C GLU A 70 20.58 3.00 35.94
N ASP A 71 21.21 2.02 35.27
CA ASP A 71 22.54 2.17 34.67
C ASP A 71 22.53 3.25 33.57
N SER A 72 23.62 4.02 33.46
CA SER A 72 23.76 5.05 32.41
C SER A 72 23.83 4.45 31.00
N SER A 73 24.35 3.23 30.87
CA SER A 73 24.38 2.46 29.62
C SER A 73 22.99 2.01 29.18
N ARG A 74 22.53 2.50 28.03
CA ARG A 74 21.30 2.03 27.40
C ARG A 74 21.34 0.53 27.05
N SER A 75 22.53 -0.02 26.76
CA SER A 75 22.71 -1.43 26.41
C SER A 75 22.50 -2.33 27.64
N VAL A 76 23.00 -1.91 28.80
CA VAL A 76 22.76 -2.57 30.09
C VAL A 76 21.27 -2.46 30.46
N ARG A 77 20.67 -1.26 30.40
CA ARG A 77 19.22 -1.08 30.66
C ARG A 77 18.36 -1.95 29.74
N ALA A 78 18.70 -2.08 28.46
CA ALA A 78 17.95 -2.92 27.53
C ALA A 78 18.02 -4.42 27.89
N CYS A 79 19.16 -4.89 28.39
CA CYS A 79 19.32 -6.26 28.90
C CYS A 79 18.56 -6.45 30.22
N ALA A 80 18.61 -5.47 31.12
CA ALA A 80 17.89 -5.48 32.39
C ALA A 80 16.36 -5.50 32.17
N ALA A 81 15.85 -4.60 31.34
CA ALA A 81 14.43 -4.54 30.95
C ALA A 81 13.94 -5.83 30.29
N LYS A 82 14.84 -6.52 29.56
CA LYS A 82 14.55 -7.84 29.01
C LYS A 82 14.28 -8.85 30.14
N LEU A 83 15.14 -8.91 31.14
CA LEU A 83 15.03 -9.84 32.27
C LEU A 83 13.83 -9.53 33.16
N VAL A 84 13.65 -8.25 33.53
CA VAL A 84 12.54 -7.80 34.37
C VAL A 84 11.19 -8.12 33.71
N GLY A 85 10.99 -7.71 32.46
CA GLY A 85 9.74 -8.00 31.76
C GLY A 85 9.48 -9.49 31.55
N ARG A 86 10.55 -10.30 31.41
CA ARG A 86 10.46 -11.75 31.25
C ARG A 86 10.09 -12.47 32.55
N GLY A 87 10.66 -12.07 33.69
CA GLY A 87 10.68 -12.94 34.89
C GLY A 87 10.43 -12.28 36.24
N ALA A 88 10.37 -10.94 36.36
CA ALA A 88 10.12 -10.30 37.65
C ALA A 88 8.72 -10.64 38.18
N PRO A 89 8.54 -11.13 39.42
CA PRO A 89 7.24 -11.61 39.91
C PRO A 89 6.16 -10.52 39.87
N ALA A 90 6.54 -9.29 40.25
CA ALA A 90 5.73 -8.09 40.12
C ALA A 90 6.56 -6.97 39.45
N ILE A 91 5.88 -6.06 38.77
CA ILE A 91 6.46 -4.83 38.22
C ILE A 91 5.65 -3.67 38.80
N PRO A 92 6.24 -2.83 39.67
CA PRO A 92 5.49 -1.75 40.31
C PRO A 92 5.14 -0.67 39.28
N VAL A 93 3.97 -0.04 39.45
CA VAL A 93 3.48 1.00 38.53
C VAL A 93 4.38 2.23 38.51
N SER A 94 5.14 2.49 39.57
CA SER A 94 6.10 3.61 39.66
C SER A 94 7.17 3.60 38.57
N VAL A 95 7.50 2.43 37.98
CA VAL A 95 8.46 2.35 36.87
C VAL A 95 8.02 3.14 35.65
N LEU A 96 6.72 3.39 35.50
CA LEU A 96 6.15 4.15 34.40
C LEU A 96 6.63 5.62 34.40
N ASP A 97 7.01 6.14 35.57
CA ASP A 97 7.42 7.53 35.75
C ASP A 97 8.94 7.68 35.79
N THR A 98 9.64 6.67 36.31
CA THR A 98 11.10 6.72 36.51
C THR A 98 11.90 6.31 35.28
N LEU A 99 11.40 5.35 34.49
CA LEU A 99 12.15 4.80 33.36
C LEU A 99 11.94 5.58 32.06
N ASP A 100 12.96 5.59 31.21
CA ASP A 100 12.87 6.15 29.86
C ASP A 100 11.95 5.32 28.95
N THR A 101 11.39 5.98 27.92
CA THR A 101 10.39 5.37 27.02
C THR A 101 10.95 4.16 26.26
N LEU A 102 12.24 4.14 25.92
CA LEU A 102 12.84 3.05 25.17
C LEU A 102 13.02 1.80 26.05
N THR A 103 13.44 1.99 27.31
CA THR A 103 13.55 0.94 28.33
C THR A 103 12.17 0.37 28.68
N LEU A 104 11.17 1.22 28.94
CA LEU A 104 9.78 0.80 29.19
C LEU A 104 9.20 -0.01 28.03
N ARG A 105 9.41 0.45 26.79
CA ARG A 105 8.98 -0.29 25.61
C ARG A 105 9.58 -1.69 25.56
N ARG A 106 10.81 -1.87 26.04
CA ARG A 106 11.43 -3.20 26.12
C ARG A 106 10.72 -4.07 27.15
N VAL A 107 10.43 -3.54 28.35
CA VAL A 107 9.64 -4.24 29.38
C VAL A 107 8.29 -4.68 28.82
N TYR A 108 7.54 -3.76 28.19
CA TYR A 108 6.22 -4.08 27.62
C TYR A 108 6.28 -5.19 26.58
N ASN A 109 7.27 -5.15 25.68
CA ASN A 109 7.43 -6.17 24.65
C ASN A 109 7.77 -7.56 25.22
N GLU A 110 8.46 -7.64 26.36
CA GLU A 110 8.73 -8.90 27.04
C GLU A 110 7.49 -9.42 27.76
N VAL A 111 6.79 -8.55 28.51
CA VAL A 111 5.52 -8.87 29.19
C VAL A 111 4.51 -9.41 28.17
N ALA A 112 4.35 -8.71 27.04
CA ALA A 112 3.44 -9.12 25.97
C ALA A 112 3.86 -10.45 25.32
N ARG A 113 5.16 -10.63 24.99
CA ARG A 113 5.62 -11.88 24.35
C ARG A 113 5.52 -13.09 25.27
N ARG A 114 5.60 -12.89 26.59
CA ARG A 114 5.45 -13.95 27.60
C ARG A 114 4.01 -14.10 28.09
N SER A 115 3.06 -13.34 27.54
CA SER A 115 1.63 -13.40 27.88
C SER A 115 1.37 -13.29 29.39
N ARG A 116 2.07 -12.39 30.07
CA ARG A 116 1.95 -12.21 31.53
C ARG A 116 0.75 -11.33 31.87
N ALA A 117 -0.46 -11.91 31.80
CA ALA A 117 -1.74 -11.19 31.89
C ALA A 117 -1.88 -10.32 33.17
N SER A 118 -1.60 -10.86 34.36
CA SER A 118 -1.76 -10.10 35.62
C SER A 118 -0.86 -8.87 35.71
N VAL A 119 0.39 -8.98 35.23
CA VAL A 119 1.32 -7.85 35.16
C VAL A 119 0.90 -6.87 34.08
N ALA A 120 0.43 -7.36 32.93
CA ALA A 120 -0.08 -6.53 31.86
C ALA A 120 -1.29 -5.70 32.32
N GLU A 121 -2.23 -6.31 33.05
CA GLU A 121 -3.42 -5.64 33.59
C GLU A 121 -3.06 -4.52 34.57
N LEU A 122 -2.16 -4.78 35.53
CA LEU A 122 -1.67 -3.77 36.46
C LEU A 122 -1.00 -2.58 35.73
N LEU A 123 -0.16 -2.87 34.74
CA LEU A 123 0.51 -1.83 33.95
C LEU A 123 -0.47 -1.07 33.05
N VAL A 124 -1.48 -1.74 32.49
CA VAL A 124 -2.54 -1.10 31.69
C VAL A 124 -3.31 -0.11 32.56
N ASP A 125 -3.70 -0.48 33.78
CA ASP A 125 -4.41 0.42 34.69
C ASP A 125 -3.55 1.62 35.08
N GLY A 126 -2.27 1.38 35.39
CA GLY A 126 -1.31 2.45 35.66
C GLY A 126 -1.10 3.41 34.49
N LEU A 127 -1.14 2.90 33.26
CA LEU A 127 -1.04 3.69 32.04
C LEU A 127 -2.34 4.44 31.71
N ILE A 128 -3.51 3.83 31.93
CA ILE A 128 -4.83 4.49 31.78
C ILE A 128 -4.95 5.65 32.77
N ALA A 129 -4.54 5.46 34.03
CA ALA A 129 -4.53 6.52 35.04
C ALA A 129 -3.63 7.72 34.67
N ARG A 130 -2.69 7.52 33.74
CA ARG A 130 -1.81 8.56 33.17
C ARG A 130 -2.20 8.97 31.75
N GLU A 131 -3.35 8.50 31.26
CA GLU A 131 -3.86 8.72 29.88
C GLU A 131 -2.90 8.28 28.76
N ARG A 132 -2.00 7.32 29.03
CA ARG A 132 -1.00 6.81 28.08
C ARG A 132 -1.55 5.65 27.25
N PHE A 133 -2.66 5.89 26.55
CA PHE A 133 -3.40 4.86 25.82
C PHE A 133 -2.59 4.17 24.71
N ASP A 134 -1.68 4.88 24.02
CA ASP A 134 -0.80 4.29 23.00
C ASP A 134 0.16 3.22 23.56
N GLU A 135 0.61 3.41 24.80
CA GLU A 135 1.47 2.47 25.50
C GLU A 135 0.64 1.32 26.08
N ALA A 136 -0.50 1.63 26.72
CA ALA A 136 -1.43 0.64 27.26
C ALA A 136 -1.95 -0.31 26.17
N ALA A 137 -2.22 0.20 24.97
CA ALA A 137 -2.65 -0.57 23.81
C ALA A 137 -1.68 -1.70 23.43
N ARG A 138 -0.39 -1.62 23.82
CA ARG A 138 0.62 -2.67 23.58
C ARG A 138 0.45 -3.89 24.47
N LEU A 139 -0.16 -3.69 25.64
CA LEU A 139 -0.36 -4.70 26.65
C LEU A 139 -1.80 -5.21 26.70
N LEU A 140 -2.79 -4.38 26.32
CA LEU A 140 -4.20 -4.74 26.41
C LEU A 140 -4.54 -6.09 25.74
N SER A 141 -3.94 -6.38 24.59
CA SER A 141 -4.24 -7.62 23.84
C SER A 141 -3.68 -8.91 24.46
N VAL A 142 -2.94 -8.82 25.57
CA VAL A 142 -2.47 -9.99 26.34
C VAL A 142 -3.12 -10.10 27.71
N CYS A 143 -3.99 -9.16 28.07
CA CYS A 143 -4.80 -9.23 29.28
C CYS A 143 -5.88 -10.32 29.15
N ALA A 144 -6.45 -10.77 30.26
CA ALA A 144 -7.57 -11.70 30.23
C ALA A 144 -8.82 -11.04 29.60
N GLU A 145 -9.67 -11.86 28.96
CA GLU A 145 -10.86 -11.36 28.25
C GLU A 145 -11.79 -10.48 29.14
N PRO A 146 -12.10 -10.83 30.40
CA PRO A 146 -12.89 -9.96 31.28
C PRO A 146 -12.23 -8.60 31.55
N ALA A 147 -10.90 -8.58 31.69
CA ALA A 147 -10.15 -7.35 31.91
C ALA A 147 -10.16 -6.45 30.66
N VAL A 148 -10.06 -7.05 29.46
CA VAL A 148 -10.20 -6.31 28.20
C VAL A 148 -11.62 -5.76 28.08
N ALA A 149 -12.65 -6.58 28.32
CA ALA A 149 -14.05 -6.19 28.23
C ALA A 149 -14.39 -4.98 29.11
N ALA A 150 -13.93 -4.99 30.37
CA ALA A 150 -14.13 -3.90 31.33
C ALA A 150 -13.48 -2.56 30.91
N ARG A 151 -12.58 -2.57 29.92
CA ARG A 151 -11.79 -1.41 29.51
C ARG A 151 -12.11 -0.94 28.09
N LEU A 152 -13.03 -1.57 27.35
CA LEU A 152 -13.29 -1.25 25.94
C LEU A 152 -13.84 0.17 25.71
N ASP A 153 -14.46 0.78 26.71
CA ASP A 153 -15.07 2.12 26.59
C ASP A 153 -14.06 3.27 26.76
N HIS A 154 -12.80 2.97 27.09
CA HIS A 154 -11.73 3.97 27.12
C HIS A 154 -11.40 4.52 25.72
N PRO A 155 -10.79 5.72 25.63
CA PRO A 155 -10.46 6.41 24.37
C PRO A 155 -9.22 5.82 23.69
N TRP A 156 -9.37 4.57 23.27
CA TRP A 156 -8.36 3.74 22.64
C TRP A 156 -7.93 4.25 21.25
N PRO A 157 -6.62 4.26 20.91
CA PRO A 157 -6.14 4.58 19.56
C PRO A 157 -6.50 3.45 18.58
N ASP A 158 -6.68 3.79 17.30
CA ASP A 158 -7.24 2.85 16.31
C ASP A 158 -6.46 1.51 16.19
N VAL A 159 -5.15 1.53 16.43
CA VAL A 159 -4.26 0.36 16.37
C VAL A 159 -4.66 -0.76 17.34
N VAL A 160 -5.29 -0.44 18.48
CA VAL A 160 -5.66 -1.45 19.47
C VAL A 160 -6.80 -2.33 18.97
N TRP A 161 -7.75 -1.78 18.19
CA TRP A 161 -8.84 -2.55 17.60
C TRP A 161 -8.31 -3.63 16.64
N ILE A 162 -7.24 -3.33 15.89
CA ILE A 162 -6.58 -4.31 15.02
C ILE A 162 -5.94 -5.44 15.84
N ARG A 163 -5.37 -5.12 17.01
CA ARG A 163 -4.80 -6.12 17.92
C ARG A 163 -5.88 -6.97 18.56
N LEU A 164 -6.98 -6.36 19.02
CA LEU A 164 -8.14 -7.06 19.59
C LEU A 164 -8.81 -7.97 18.56
N ALA A 165 -8.96 -7.52 17.31
CA ALA A 165 -9.45 -8.37 16.22
C ALA A 165 -8.58 -9.63 15.98
N GLY A 166 -7.29 -9.57 16.34
CA GLY A 166 -6.37 -10.70 16.26
C GLY A 166 -6.33 -11.60 17.49
N HIS A 167 -6.46 -11.06 18.71
CA HIS A 167 -6.27 -11.80 19.96
C HIS A 167 -7.58 -12.10 20.70
N HIS A 168 -8.58 -11.22 20.62
CA HIS A 168 -9.91 -11.35 21.23
C HIS A 168 -11.03 -11.14 20.19
N PRO A 169 -11.05 -11.92 19.09
CA PRO A 169 -11.98 -11.69 17.99
C PRO A 169 -13.45 -11.86 18.40
N THR A 170 -13.78 -12.79 19.29
CA THR A 170 -15.16 -13.03 19.75
C THR A 170 -15.72 -11.84 20.53
N LEU A 171 -14.94 -11.29 21.46
CA LEU A 171 -15.31 -10.09 22.22
C LEU A 171 -15.55 -8.89 21.28
N LEU A 172 -14.67 -8.69 20.29
CA LEU A 172 -14.83 -7.60 19.34
C LEU A 172 -16.04 -7.81 18.43
N VAL A 173 -16.34 -9.04 17.99
CA VAL A 173 -17.55 -9.36 17.23
C VAL A 173 -18.81 -9.01 18.01
N ALA A 174 -18.90 -9.42 19.28
CA ALA A 174 -20.03 -9.09 20.14
C ALA A 174 -20.20 -7.56 20.28
N ARG A 175 -19.10 -6.83 20.44
CA ARG A 175 -19.14 -5.36 20.50
C ARG A 175 -19.60 -4.71 19.19
N ILE A 176 -19.14 -5.21 18.04
CA ILE A 176 -19.56 -4.68 16.73
C ILE A 176 -21.03 -5.00 16.46
N GLU A 177 -21.52 -6.19 16.83
CA GLU A 177 -22.95 -6.53 16.74
C GLU A 177 -23.81 -5.57 17.56
N GLN A 178 -23.40 -5.24 18.79
CA GLN A 178 -24.08 -4.23 19.62
C GLN A 178 -24.13 -2.86 18.95
N LEU A 179 -23.05 -2.45 18.25
CA LEU A 179 -23.04 -1.19 17.52
C LEU A 179 -24.05 -1.20 16.37
N PHE A 180 -24.12 -2.30 15.60
CA PHE A 180 -25.13 -2.45 14.53
C PHE A 180 -26.55 -2.46 15.08
N ALA A 181 -26.77 -3.10 16.23
CA ALA A 181 -28.08 -3.11 16.89
C ALA A 181 -28.49 -1.73 17.43
N ALA A 182 -27.52 -0.90 17.84
CA ALA A 182 -27.78 0.43 18.38
C ALA A 182 -28.14 1.47 17.30
N ASP A 183 -27.63 1.31 16.08
CA ASP A 183 -27.92 2.21 14.95
C ASP A 183 -28.18 1.44 13.64
N PRO A 184 -29.29 0.68 13.56
CA PRO A 184 -29.60 -0.14 12.39
C PRO A 184 -29.92 0.69 11.15
N ALA A 185 -30.23 1.98 11.33
CA ALA A 185 -30.54 2.91 10.24
C ALA A 185 -29.27 3.45 9.55
N ARG A 186 -28.09 3.35 10.19
CA ARG A 186 -26.82 3.89 9.69
C ARG A 186 -25.63 2.94 9.83
N PRO A 187 -25.71 1.72 9.25
CA PRO A 187 -24.62 0.76 9.29
C PRO A 187 -23.34 1.25 8.62
N ASP A 188 -23.45 2.17 7.64
CA ASP A 188 -22.32 2.82 6.98
C ASP A 188 -21.37 3.54 7.96
N LEU A 189 -21.90 4.11 9.04
CA LEU A 189 -21.11 4.77 10.08
C LEU A 189 -20.27 3.77 10.87
N ILE A 190 -20.81 2.58 11.11
CA ILE A 190 -20.15 1.51 11.87
C ILE A 190 -19.02 0.91 11.04
N TRP A 191 -19.24 0.69 9.75
CA TRP A 191 -18.20 0.24 8.83
C TRP A 191 -17.00 1.20 8.82
N ARG A 192 -17.24 2.51 8.85
CA ARG A 192 -16.21 3.57 8.85
C ARG A 192 -15.55 3.79 10.22
N ARG A 193 -16.15 3.30 11.30
CA ARG A 193 -15.61 3.47 12.67
C ARG A 193 -14.27 2.76 12.87
N PHE A 194 -14.03 1.66 12.15
CA PHE A 194 -12.85 0.81 12.30
C PHE A 194 -11.97 0.79 11.05
N ASP A 195 -10.66 0.70 11.27
CA ASP A 195 -9.66 0.57 10.20
C ASP A 195 -9.81 -0.73 9.38
N VAL A 196 -9.36 -0.71 8.13
CA VAL A 196 -9.37 -1.85 7.20
C VAL A 196 -8.66 -3.09 7.76
N GLY A 197 -7.67 -2.91 8.64
CA GLY A 197 -6.96 -3.97 9.34
C GLY A 197 -7.85 -4.77 10.30
N VAL A 198 -8.84 -4.14 10.94
CA VAL A 198 -9.81 -4.80 11.82
C VAL A 198 -10.63 -5.81 11.01
N TRP A 199 -11.25 -5.33 9.92
CA TRP A 199 -12.05 -6.15 9.03
C TRP A 199 -11.23 -7.27 8.39
N SER A 200 -9.99 -6.99 8.00
CA SER A 200 -9.07 -8.01 7.44
C SER A 200 -8.72 -9.11 8.46
N LYS A 201 -8.60 -8.79 9.74
CA LYS A 201 -8.34 -9.76 10.81
C LYS A 201 -9.59 -10.59 11.13
N LEU A 202 -10.75 -9.94 11.29
CA LEU A 202 -12.02 -10.62 11.52
C LEU A 202 -12.40 -11.54 10.34
N ALA A 203 -12.12 -11.15 9.10
CA ALA A 203 -12.34 -12.03 7.95
C ALA A 203 -11.49 -13.32 7.97
N ARG A 204 -10.41 -13.38 8.75
CA ARG A 204 -9.59 -14.59 8.92
C ARG A 204 -10.07 -15.45 10.07
N SER A 205 -10.48 -14.83 11.18
CA SER A 205 -10.83 -15.53 12.42
C SER A 205 -12.33 -15.78 12.59
N GLN A 206 -13.17 -14.85 12.13
CA GLN A 206 -14.62 -14.83 12.27
C GLN A 206 -15.32 -14.46 10.93
N PRO A 207 -15.05 -15.18 9.82
CA PRO A 207 -15.58 -14.83 8.50
C PRO A 207 -17.12 -14.91 8.41
N GLN A 208 -17.75 -15.81 9.17
CA GLN A 208 -19.20 -15.97 9.19
C GLN A 208 -19.90 -14.71 9.71
N ALA A 209 -19.50 -14.22 10.89
CA ALA A 209 -20.08 -13.01 11.48
C ALA A 209 -19.96 -11.80 10.52
N LEU A 210 -18.79 -11.64 9.89
CA LEU A 210 -18.57 -10.57 8.93
C LEU A 210 -19.46 -10.71 7.68
N ALA A 211 -19.63 -11.93 7.17
CA ALA A 211 -20.51 -12.18 6.03
C ALA A 211 -21.98 -11.90 6.39
N ASP A 212 -22.42 -12.27 7.59
CA ASP A 212 -23.78 -12.05 8.07
C ASP A 212 -24.08 -10.55 8.30
N TRP A 213 -23.06 -9.75 8.63
CA TRP A 213 -23.18 -8.29 8.60
C TRP A 213 -23.29 -7.73 7.19
N ILE A 214 -22.55 -8.28 6.22
CA ILE A 214 -22.66 -7.82 4.83
C ILE A 214 -24.06 -8.10 4.29
N ASP A 215 -24.64 -9.28 4.56
CA ASP A 215 -26.00 -9.61 4.11
C ASP A 215 -27.06 -8.70 4.73
N ARG A 216 -26.92 -8.34 6.01
CA ARG A 216 -27.90 -7.52 6.74
C ARG A 216 -27.74 -6.02 6.52
N PHE A 217 -26.50 -5.54 6.37
CA PHE A 217 -26.16 -4.14 6.60
C PHE A 217 -25.32 -3.48 5.49
N ALA A 218 -24.92 -4.21 4.44
CA ALA A 218 -24.29 -3.57 3.28
C ALA A 218 -25.34 -2.93 2.37
N ASP A 219 -25.03 -1.75 1.83
CA ASP A 219 -25.86 -1.06 0.85
C ASP A 219 -26.24 -1.99 -0.31
N ALA A 220 -27.45 -1.81 -0.87
CA ALA A 220 -27.93 -2.61 -1.99
C ALA A 220 -27.03 -2.49 -3.23
N ASP A 221 -26.37 -1.33 -3.38
CA ASP A 221 -25.67 -0.95 -4.61
C ASP A 221 -24.15 -1.05 -4.49
N SER A 222 -23.59 -1.15 -3.28
CA SER A 222 -22.14 -1.17 -3.06
C SER A 222 -21.72 -1.98 -1.84
N LEU A 223 -20.47 -2.44 -1.84
CA LEU A 223 -19.85 -3.01 -0.64
C LEU A 223 -19.11 -1.91 0.13
N PRO A 224 -19.14 -1.91 1.48
CA PRO A 224 -18.42 -0.94 2.28
C PRO A 224 -16.94 -0.90 1.94
N PHE A 225 -16.42 0.28 1.61
CA PHE A 225 -15.02 0.48 1.21
C PHE A 225 -13.98 -0.14 2.18
N PRO A 226 -14.16 -0.05 3.52
CA PRO A 226 -13.20 -0.65 4.46
C PRO A 226 -13.04 -2.17 4.33
N LEU A 227 -14.01 -2.87 3.73
CA LEU A 227 -13.97 -4.32 3.54
C LEU A 227 -13.08 -4.77 2.38
N ARG A 228 -12.51 -3.85 1.59
CA ARG A 228 -11.63 -4.20 0.46
C ARG A 228 -10.46 -5.12 0.88
N ALA A 229 -9.90 -4.92 2.08
CA ALA A 229 -8.83 -5.75 2.64
C ALA A 229 -9.31 -7.09 3.22
N ALA A 230 -10.61 -7.23 3.48
CA ALA A 230 -11.28 -8.44 3.96
C ALA A 230 -11.74 -9.36 2.82
N LEU A 231 -12.12 -8.80 1.66
CA LEU A 231 -12.66 -9.56 0.52
C LEU A 231 -11.83 -10.77 0.10
N PRO A 232 -10.47 -10.73 0.02
CA PRO A 232 -9.70 -11.93 -0.34
C PRO A 232 -9.86 -13.09 0.65
N TRP A 233 -10.03 -12.79 1.95
CA TRP A 233 -10.23 -13.80 2.99
C TRP A 233 -11.65 -14.36 2.95
N LEU A 234 -12.66 -13.49 2.78
CA LEU A 234 -14.05 -13.90 2.57
C LEU A 234 -14.21 -14.75 1.30
N THR A 235 -13.48 -14.42 0.24
CA THR A 235 -13.44 -15.21 -1.01
C THR A 235 -12.82 -16.59 -0.79
N CYS A 236 -11.81 -16.69 0.09
CA CYS A 236 -11.22 -17.98 0.44
C CYS A 236 -12.15 -18.83 1.32
N TRP A 237 -13.01 -18.19 2.11
CA TRP A 237 -13.98 -18.85 3.00
C TRP A 237 -15.26 -19.26 2.27
N SER A 238 -15.95 -18.33 1.60
CA SER A 238 -17.15 -18.58 0.81
C SER A 238 -17.12 -17.78 -0.50
N PRO A 239 -16.57 -18.37 -1.59
CA PRO A 239 -16.61 -17.73 -2.90
C PRO A 239 -18.05 -17.54 -3.41
N ALA A 240 -18.99 -18.39 -2.99
CA ALA A 240 -20.40 -18.32 -3.40
C ALA A 240 -21.08 -17.03 -2.89
N ARG A 241 -20.96 -16.72 -1.60
CA ARG A 241 -21.51 -15.47 -1.03
C ARG A 241 -20.88 -14.23 -1.66
N VAL A 242 -19.56 -14.26 -1.88
CA VAL A 242 -18.87 -13.14 -2.55
C VAL A 242 -19.40 -12.94 -3.98
N VAL A 243 -19.57 -14.01 -4.75
CA VAL A 243 -20.15 -13.91 -6.11
C VAL A 243 -21.59 -13.39 -6.06
N ALA A 244 -22.40 -13.83 -5.10
CA ALA A 244 -23.76 -13.32 -4.92
C ALA A 244 -23.73 -11.80 -4.64
N TRP A 245 -22.90 -11.33 -3.72
CA TRP A 245 -22.77 -9.90 -3.41
C TRP A 245 -22.32 -9.05 -4.59
N LEU A 246 -21.40 -9.57 -5.40
CA LEU A 246 -20.93 -8.88 -6.61
C LEU A 246 -22.01 -8.86 -7.69
N SER A 247 -22.79 -9.94 -7.81
CA SER A 247 -23.87 -10.08 -8.79
C SER A 247 -25.02 -9.11 -8.51
N THR A 248 -25.43 -8.98 -7.24
CA THR A 248 -26.50 -8.04 -6.85
C THR A 248 -26.05 -6.58 -6.94
N ARG A 249 -24.73 -6.32 -6.94
CA ARG A 249 -24.11 -4.99 -7.01
C ARG A 249 -23.37 -4.78 -8.32
N ILE A 250 -23.98 -5.18 -9.43
CA ILE A 250 -23.24 -5.34 -10.67
C ILE A 250 -22.62 -4.03 -11.18
N ALA A 251 -23.32 -2.90 -11.08
CA ALA A 251 -22.79 -1.62 -11.52
C ALA A 251 -21.54 -1.21 -10.72
N TRP A 252 -21.58 -1.38 -9.39
CA TRP A 252 -20.41 -1.16 -8.55
C TRP A 252 -19.28 -2.13 -8.87
N THR A 253 -19.59 -3.40 -9.14
CA THR A 253 -18.61 -4.42 -9.55
C THR A 253 -17.97 -4.06 -10.90
N CYS A 254 -18.75 -3.53 -11.84
CA CYS A 254 -18.28 -2.99 -13.12
C CYS A 254 -17.51 -1.67 -12.98
N ALA A 255 -17.65 -0.92 -11.89
CA ALA A 255 -16.78 0.22 -11.60
C ALA A 255 -15.50 -0.20 -10.84
N SER A 256 -15.57 -1.31 -10.09
CA SER A 256 -14.53 -1.76 -9.16
C SER A 256 -13.62 -2.86 -9.74
N ALA A 257 -12.52 -3.19 -9.07
CA ALA A 257 -11.69 -4.34 -9.44
C ALA A 257 -12.24 -5.63 -8.82
N LEU A 258 -12.18 -6.76 -9.55
CA LEU A 258 -12.56 -8.06 -8.98
C LEU A 258 -11.66 -8.40 -7.78
N PRO A 259 -12.21 -9.00 -6.69
CA PRO A 259 -11.43 -9.36 -5.52
C PRO A 259 -10.23 -10.26 -5.85
N ARG A 260 -9.07 -9.97 -5.23
CA ARG A 260 -7.89 -10.81 -5.36
C ARG A 260 -8.20 -12.22 -4.86
N GLY A 261 -7.84 -13.22 -5.66
CA GLY A 261 -8.08 -14.63 -5.32
C GLY A 261 -9.43 -15.17 -5.78
N LEU A 262 -10.39 -14.32 -6.19
CA LEU A 262 -11.68 -14.75 -6.74
C LEU A 262 -11.47 -15.68 -7.93
N ALA A 263 -10.72 -15.23 -8.92
CA ALA A 263 -10.17 -16.02 -10.02
C ALA A 263 -9.72 -17.45 -9.64
N LYS A 264 -9.00 -17.59 -8.52
CA LYS A 264 -8.45 -18.90 -8.09
C LYS A 264 -9.49 -19.81 -7.45
N ARG A 265 -10.66 -19.31 -7.05
CA ARG A 265 -11.67 -20.06 -6.29
C ARG A 265 -12.98 -20.24 -7.05
N VAL A 266 -13.29 -19.36 -8.01
CA VAL A 266 -14.54 -19.42 -8.79
C VAL A 266 -14.70 -20.71 -9.60
N HIS A 267 -13.61 -21.40 -9.94
CA HIS A 267 -13.70 -22.71 -10.60
C HIS A 267 -14.38 -23.80 -9.73
N GLN A 268 -14.52 -23.57 -8.42
CA GLN A 268 -15.17 -24.47 -7.46
C GLN A 268 -16.68 -24.26 -7.39
N LEU A 269 -17.19 -23.12 -7.88
CA LEU A 269 -18.61 -22.83 -7.91
C LEU A 269 -19.27 -23.55 -9.07
N ASP A 270 -20.58 -23.75 -9.01
CA ASP A 270 -21.40 -24.22 -10.12
C ASP A 270 -21.67 -23.08 -11.12
N ASP A 271 -22.13 -23.42 -12.32
CA ASP A 271 -22.39 -22.40 -13.34
C ASP A 271 -23.59 -21.53 -13.01
N ALA A 272 -24.62 -22.06 -12.33
CA ALA A 272 -25.83 -21.29 -12.05
C ALA A 272 -25.52 -20.12 -11.12
N SER A 273 -24.66 -20.31 -10.12
CA SER A 273 -24.20 -19.22 -9.24
C SER A 273 -23.37 -18.14 -9.95
N LEU A 274 -22.63 -18.49 -11.02
CA LEU A 274 -21.73 -17.57 -11.72
C LEU A 274 -22.42 -16.77 -12.83
N VAL A 275 -23.49 -17.31 -13.41
CA VAL A 275 -24.15 -16.72 -14.58
C VAL A 275 -24.64 -15.29 -14.34
N PRO A 276 -25.28 -14.93 -13.21
CA PRO A 276 -25.69 -13.56 -12.96
C PRO A 276 -24.52 -12.55 -13.00
N LEU A 277 -23.39 -12.90 -12.37
CA LEU A 277 -22.18 -12.09 -12.44
C LEU A 277 -21.65 -12.00 -13.87
N CYS A 278 -21.61 -13.12 -14.59
CA CYS A 278 -21.07 -13.14 -15.95
C CYS A 278 -21.93 -12.33 -16.92
N GLN A 279 -23.26 -12.43 -16.85
CA GLN A 279 -24.20 -11.62 -17.65
C GLN A 279 -24.04 -10.13 -17.36
N GLY A 280 -23.92 -9.80 -16.07
CA GLY A 280 -23.67 -8.44 -15.63
C GLY A 280 -22.36 -7.86 -16.16
N LEU A 281 -21.27 -8.63 -16.09
CA LEU A 281 -19.97 -8.22 -16.62
C LEU A 281 -19.94 -8.18 -18.15
N ALA A 282 -20.66 -9.07 -18.85
CA ALA A 282 -20.79 -9.02 -20.31
C ALA A 282 -21.35 -7.67 -20.76
N ARG A 283 -22.39 -7.17 -20.06
CA ARG A 283 -23.05 -5.90 -20.36
C ARG A 283 -22.22 -4.67 -20.00
N GLY A 284 -21.66 -4.65 -18.79
CA GLY A 284 -21.07 -3.43 -18.23
C GLY A 284 -19.54 -3.37 -18.21
N ALA A 285 -18.85 -4.51 -18.31
CA ALA A 285 -17.38 -4.59 -18.21
C ALA A 285 -16.80 -5.86 -18.84
N PRO A 286 -16.87 -6.04 -20.17
CA PRO A 286 -16.48 -7.29 -20.84
C PRO A 286 -15.00 -7.67 -20.64
N GLU A 287 -14.11 -6.71 -20.42
CA GLU A 287 -12.72 -6.95 -20.01
C GLU A 287 -12.61 -7.75 -18.71
N ARG A 288 -13.45 -7.44 -17.73
CA ARG A 288 -13.50 -8.15 -16.43
C ARG A 288 -14.09 -9.54 -16.58
N LEU A 289 -15.06 -9.70 -17.48
CA LEU A 289 -15.55 -11.03 -17.86
C LEU A 289 -14.39 -11.87 -18.41
N GLY A 290 -13.56 -11.31 -19.29
CA GLY A 290 -12.39 -11.99 -19.83
C GLY A 290 -11.39 -12.43 -18.74
N GLN A 291 -11.15 -11.56 -17.75
CA GLN A 291 -10.33 -11.89 -16.59
C GLN A 291 -10.91 -13.06 -15.78
N LEU A 292 -12.22 -13.04 -15.51
CA LEU A 292 -12.91 -14.11 -14.78
C LEU A 292 -12.87 -15.44 -15.54
N LEU A 293 -13.22 -15.43 -16.83
CA LEU A 293 -13.23 -16.62 -17.68
C LEU A 293 -11.82 -17.21 -17.86
N SER A 294 -10.78 -16.38 -17.92
CA SER A 294 -9.39 -16.87 -18.06
C SER A 294 -8.96 -17.85 -16.96
N CYS A 295 -9.67 -17.85 -15.84
CA CYS A 295 -9.40 -18.71 -14.69
C CYS A 295 -10.19 -20.03 -14.69
N MET A 296 -11.10 -20.22 -15.64
CA MET A 296 -11.90 -21.44 -15.78
C MET A 296 -11.22 -22.47 -16.67
N PRO A 297 -11.55 -23.78 -16.52
CA PRO A 297 -11.21 -24.80 -17.51
C PRO A 297 -11.71 -24.42 -18.90
N HIS A 298 -10.95 -24.76 -19.94
CA HIS A 298 -11.20 -24.32 -21.32
C HIS A 298 -12.64 -24.53 -21.78
N THR A 299 -13.21 -25.74 -21.62
CA THR A 299 -14.60 -26.04 -22.03
C THR A 299 -15.63 -25.18 -21.30
N ARG A 300 -15.43 -25.00 -20.00
CA ARG A 300 -16.32 -24.22 -19.13
C ARG A 300 -16.34 -22.73 -19.47
N ARG A 301 -15.24 -22.19 -20.02
CA ARG A 301 -15.19 -20.79 -20.52
C ARG A 301 -16.23 -20.54 -21.60
N GLY A 302 -16.36 -21.49 -22.52
CA GLY A 302 -17.31 -21.37 -23.62
C GLY A 302 -18.75 -21.40 -23.14
N GLN A 303 -19.09 -22.38 -22.30
CA GLN A 303 -20.42 -22.52 -21.71
C GLN A 303 -20.82 -21.28 -20.91
N LEU A 304 -19.93 -20.76 -20.06
CA LEU A 304 -20.20 -19.55 -19.29
C LEU A 304 -20.31 -18.31 -20.17
N PHE A 305 -19.47 -18.18 -21.21
CA PHE A 305 -19.58 -17.08 -22.17
C PHE A 305 -20.93 -17.11 -22.89
N GLU A 306 -21.32 -18.27 -23.44
CA GLU A 306 -22.61 -18.41 -24.13
C GLU A 306 -23.80 -18.10 -23.23
N ARG A 307 -23.80 -18.57 -21.97
CA ARG A 307 -24.84 -18.22 -21.00
C ARG A 307 -24.80 -16.74 -20.57
N ALA A 308 -23.62 -16.13 -20.54
CA ALA A 308 -23.45 -14.72 -20.21
C ALA A 308 -24.01 -13.80 -21.30
N VAL A 309 -23.86 -14.20 -22.56
CA VAL A 309 -24.29 -13.39 -23.71
C VAL A 309 -25.65 -13.77 -24.27
N ALA A 310 -26.23 -14.91 -23.87
CA ALA A 310 -27.55 -15.37 -24.30
C ALA A 310 -28.68 -14.29 -24.22
N PRO A 311 -28.69 -13.37 -23.24
CA PRO A 311 -29.69 -12.31 -23.19
C PRO A 311 -29.43 -11.11 -24.12
N LEU A 312 -28.35 -11.10 -24.90
CA LEU A 312 -27.89 -9.96 -25.70
C LEU A 312 -28.11 -10.20 -27.19
N GLU A 313 -28.40 -9.12 -27.92
CA GLU A 313 -28.36 -9.14 -29.38
C GLU A 313 -26.92 -8.88 -29.84
N LEU A 314 -26.28 -9.93 -30.37
CA LEU A 314 -24.86 -9.89 -30.66
C LEU A 314 -24.53 -9.19 -31.97
N ALA A 315 -25.48 -9.02 -32.90
CA ALA A 315 -25.20 -8.53 -34.26
C ALA A 315 -24.36 -7.24 -34.29
N ARG A 316 -24.53 -6.35 -33.32
CA ARG A 316 -23.86 -5.03 -33.25
C ARG A 316 -22.81 -4.91 -32.14
N ILE A 317 -22.65 -5.92 -31.28
CA ILE A 317 -21.77 -5.81 -30.11
C ILE A 317 -20.29 -5.97 -30.51
N GLU A 318 -19.48 -4.99 -30.12
CA GLU A 318 -18.01 -5.04 -30.18
C GLU A 318 -17.43 -5.62 -28.88
N TRP A 319 -16.85 -6.82 -28.96
CA TRP A 319 -16.12 -7.39 -27.83
C TRP A 319 -14.66 -6.90 -27.77
N PRO A 320 -14.09 -6.69 -26.58
CA PRO A 320 -12.65 -6.48 -26.48
C PRO A 320 -11.87 -7.72 -26.95
N THR A 321 -10.81 -7.51 -27.74
CA THR A 321 -9.99 -8.61 -28.29
C THR A 321 -9.32 -9.43 -27.19
N SER A 322 -9.05 -8.82 -26.04
CA SER A 322 -8.57 -9.46 -24.81
C SER A 322 -9.55 -10.51 -24.24
N LEU A 323 -10.87 -10.30 -24.35
CA LEU A 323 -11.91 -11.24 -23.94
C LEU A 323 -11.94 -12.41 -24.92
N LEU A 324 -11.99 -12.13 -26.23
CA LEU A 324 -12.00 -13.16 -27.28
C LEU A 324 -10.79 -14.08 -27.18
N ALA A 325 -9.60 -13.52 -26.92
CA ALA A 325 -8.36 -14.30 -26.75
C ALA A 325 -8.41 -15.33 -25.61
N ARG A 326 -9.38 -15.25 -24.70
CA ARG A 326 -9.56 -16.22 -23.59
C ARG A 326 -10.57 -17.33 -23.90
N LEU A 327 -11.39 -17.16 -24.93
CA LEU A 327 -12.45 -18.09 -25.31
C LEU A 327 -11.89 -19.36 -25.97
N PRO A 328 -12.66 -20.46 -25.95
CA PRO A 328 -12.39 -21.63 -26.77
C PRO A 328 -12.24 -21.27 -28.25
N LEU A 329 -11.38 -22.02 -28.95
CA LEU A 329 -11.01 -21.77 -30.33
C LEU A 329 -12.21 -21.56 -31.27
N SER A 330 -13.22 -22.43 -31.21
CA SER A 330 -14.42 -22.33 -32.06
C SER A 330 -15.24 -21.06 -31.79
N LEU A 331 -15.42 -20.70 -30.52
CA LEU A 331 -16.17 -19.50 -30.12
C LEU A 331 -15.40 -18.22 -30.41
N ARG A 332 -14.09 -18.22 -30.16
CA ARG A 332 -13.19 -17.12 -30.51
C ARG A 332 -13.23 -16.86 -32.01
N ASP A 333 -13.14 -17.91 -32.82
CA ASP A 333 -13.22 -17.80 -34.28
C ASP A 333 -14.59 -17.26 -34.71
N ARG A 334 -15.69 -17.85 -34.22
CA ARG A 334 -17.07 -17.42 -34.51
C ARG A 334 -17.30 -15.93 -34.22
N GLU A 335 -16.96 -15.48 -33.01
CA GLU A 335 -17.14 -14.07 -32.63
C GLU A 335 -16.21 -13.13 -33.40
N ALA A 336 -14.97 -13.55 -33.69
CA ALA A 336 -14.07 -12.77 -34.54
C ALA A 336 -14.59 -12.68 -35.99
N ALA A 337 -15.23 -13.73 -36.52
CA ALA A 337 -15.90 -13.68 -37.84
C ALA A 337 -17.00 -12.63 -37.83
N ARG A 338 -17.92 -12.73 -36.86
CA ARG A 338 -19.04 -11.80 -36.70
C ARG A 338 -18.54 -10.37 -36.59
N MET A 339 -17.50 -10.12 -35.80
CA MET A 339 -16.96 -8.76 -35.63
C MET A 339 -16.23 -8.25 -36.87
N LEU A 340 -15.71 -9.11 -37.76
CA LEU A 340 -15.14 -8.71 -39.04
C LEU A 340 -16.22 -8.23 -40.04
N GLU A 341 -17.49 -8.56 -39.81
CA GLU A 341 -18.64 -8.09 -40.60
C GLU A 341 -19.12 -6.70 -40.14
N LEU A 342 -18.66 -6.20 -38.99
CA LEU A 342 -19.01 -4.87 -38.48
C LEU A 342 -18.36 -3.77 -39.33
N SER A 343 -19.05 -2.64 -39.46
CA SER A 343 -18.59 -1.48 -40.25
C SER A 343 -17.18 -1.01 -39.83
N ARG A 344 -16.90 -0.99 -38.52
CA ARG A 344 -15.57 -0.62 -38.01
C ARG A 344 -14.45 -1.53 -38.54
N ALA A 345 -14.69 -2.82 -38.75
CA ALA A 345 -13.66 -3.72 -39.30
C ALA A 345 -13.35 -3.45 -40.78
N GLN A 346 -14.18 -2.65 -41.47
CA GLN A 346 -13.94 -2.17 -42.84
C GLN A 346 -13.18 -0.84 -42.87
N THR A 347 -13.25 -0.03 -41.80
CA THR A 347 -12.65 1.32 -41.75
C THR A 347 -11.42 1.41 -40.84
N ASP A 348 -11.28 0.51 -39.86
CA ASP A 348 -10.15 0.42 -38.92
C ASP A 348 -9.30 -0.82 -39.25
N GLY A 349 -8.28 -0.63 -40.10
CA GLY A 349 -7.39 -1.70 -40.54
C GLY A 349 -6.57 -2.33 -39.40
N SER A 350 -6.25 -1.58 -38.35
CA SER A 350 -5.48 -2.11 -37.21
C SER A 350 -6.35 -3.07 -36.39
N TRP A 351 -7.58 -2.67 -36.05
CA TRP A 351 -8.53 -3.54 -35.35
C TRP A 351 -8.91 -4.77 -36.17
N ARG A 352 -9.09 -4.60 -37.50
CA ARG A 352 -9.28 -5.71 -38.43
C ARG A 352 -8.16 -6.75 -38.33
N ARG A 353 -6.89 -6.33 -38.34
CA ARG A 353 -5.73 -7.24 -38.19
C ARG A 353 -5.73 -7.94 -36.84
N GLU A 354 -6.09 -7.25 -35.76
CA GLU A 354 -6.24 -7.89 -34.45
C GLU A 354 -7.29 -9.01 -34.47
N LEU A 355 -8.46 -8.75 -35.09
CA LEU A 355 -9.53 -9.75 -35.24
C LEU A 355 -9.10 -10.93 -36.11
N LEU A 356 -8.42 -10.68 -37.24
CA LEU A 356 -7.85 -11.73 -38.09
C LEU A 356 -6.85 -12.59 -37.30
N GLY A 357 -6.08 -12.00 -36.38
CA GLY A 357 -5.19 -12.71 -35.47
C GLY A 357 -5.87 -13.65 -34.48
N LEU A 358 -7.20 -13.56 -34.32
CA LEU A 358 -8.01 -14.43 -33.47
C LEU A 358 -8.74 -15.54 -34.25
N ARG A 359 -8.79 -15.45 -35.58
CA ARG A 359 -9.42 -16.42 -36.47
C ARG A 359 -8.57 -17.69 -36.65
N TRP A 360 -9.16 -18.74 -37.20
CA TRP A 360 -8.44 -19.92 -37.70
C TRP A 360 -7.42 -19.54 -38.76
N ILE A 361 -6.23 -20.13 -38.66
CA ILE A 361 -5.10 -19.75 -39.51
C ILE A 361 -5.36 -20.01 -41.00
N GLN A 362 -6.13 -21.05 -41.35
CA GLN A 362 -6.49 -21.33 -42.74
C GLN A 362 -7.32 -20.20 -43.36
N LEU A 363 -8.17 -19.55 -42.56
CA LEU A 363 -9.03 -18.45 -43.00
C LEU A 363 -8.30 -17.11 -42.94
N ALA A 364 -7.45 -16.92 -41.92
CA ALA A 364 -6.74 -15.66 -41.70
C ALA A 364 -5.53 -15.47 -42.62
N ARG A 365 -4.82 -16.56 -42.96
CA ARG A 365 -3.53 -16.49 -43.65
C ARG A 365 -3.56 -15.75 -44.99
N PRO A 366 -4.47 -16.05 -45.94
CA PRO A 366 -4.45 -15.36 -47.23
C PRO A 366 -4.62 -13.83 -47.09
N LEU A 367 -5.44 -13.41 -46.12
CA LEU A 367 -5.70 -12.00 -45.82
C LEU A 367 -4.49 -11.34 -45.13
N LEU A 368 -3.93 -12.00 -44.11
CA LEU A 368 -2.79 -11.47 -43.36
C LEU A 368 -1.48 -11.47 -44.16
N GLU A 369 -1.30 -12.40 -45.10
CA GLU A 369 -0.15 -12.39 -46.01
C GLU A 369 -0.28 -11.29 -47.08
N LEU A 370 -1.50 -10.99 -47.53
CA LEU A 370 -1.77 -9.84 -48.38
C LEU A 370 -1.49 -8.53 -47.64
N GLU A 371 -2.03 -8.36 -46.43
CA GLU A 371 -1.79 -7.17 -45.59
C GLU A 371 -0.33 -7.07 -45.11
N GLY A 372 0.36 -8.20 -44.96
CA GLY A 372 1.79 -8.28 -44.71
C GLY A 372 2.67 -7.81 -45.87
N ARG A 373 2.09 -7.38 -47.00
CA ARG A 373 2.77 -6.70 -48.12
C ARG A 373 2.43 -5.21 -48.22
N ALA A 374 1.74 -4.64 -47.22
CA ALA A 374 1.36 -3.22 -47.21
C ALA A 374 2.56 -2.28 -47.33
N ALA A 375 2.35 -1.07 -47.88
CA ALA A 375 3.40 -0.08 -48.04
C ALA A 375 3.93 0.44 -46.69
N GLN A 376 3.06 0.54 -45.68
CA GLN A 376 3.41 1.06 -44.36
C GLN A 376 4.02 -0.03 -43.47
N ALA A 377 5.14 0.28 -42.82
CA ALA A 377 5.85 -0.66 -41.95
C ALA A 377 5.02 -1.09 -40.73
N THR A 378 4.24 -0.18 -40.14
CA THR A 378 3.36 -0.47 -39.00
C THR A 378 2.29 -1.49 -39.37
N GLU A 379 1.65 -1.36 -40.53
CA GLU A 379 0.62 -2.29 -41.00
C GLU A 379 1.19 -3.69 -41.26
N ARG A 380 2.38 -3.76 -41.87
CA ARG A 380 3.10 -5.04 -42.05
C ARG A 380 3.43 -5.69 -40.70
N ALA A 381 3.92 -4.92 -39.73
CA ALA A 381 4.21 -5.40 -38.39
C ALA A 381 2.97 -5.98 -37.70
N GLU A 382 1.85 -5.25 -37.73
CA GLU A 382 0.56 -5.70 -37.18
C GLU A 382 0.09 -6.99 -37.86
N ALA A 383 0.17 -7.07 -39.19
CA ALA A 383 -0.24 -8.26 -39.95
C ALA A 383 0.62 -9.48 -39.61
N HIS A 384 1.93 -9.30 -39.45
CA HIS A 384 2.83 -10.37 -39.02
C HIS A 384 2.55 -10.83 -37.57
N VAL A 385 2.31 -9.89 -36.65
CA VAL A 385 1.91 -10.20 -35.28
C VAL A 385 0.59 -10.97 -35.24
N ALA A 386 -0.40 -10.56 -36.04
CA ALA A 386 -1.66 -11.26 -36.17
C ALA A 386 -1.48 -12.67 -36.74
N LEU A 387 -0.61 -12.86 -37.74
CA LEU A 387 -0.32 -14.17 -38.33
C LEU A 387 0.28 -15.15 -37.30
N ILE A 388 1.20 -14.65 -36.46
CA ILE A 388 1.79 -15.41 -35.34
C ILE A 388 0.71 -15.81 -34.32
N ARG A 389 -0.13 -14.85 -33.93
CA ARG A 389 -1.22 -15.07 -32.96
C ARG A 389 -2.25 -16.08 -33.47
N SER A 390 -2.65 -15.98 -34.75
CA SER A 390 -3.62 -16.89 -35.37
C SER A 390 -3.07 -18.32 -35.47
N SER A 391 -1.79 -18.47 -35.87
CA SER A 391 -1.13 -19.78 -35.93
C SER A 391 -1.02 -20.42 -34.54
N ALA A 392 -0.52 -19.66 -33.56
CA ALA A 392 -0.40 -20.13 -32.18
C ALA A 392 -1.78 -20.46 -31.57
N GLY A 393 -2.79 -19.66 -31.89
CA GLY A 393 -4.16 -19.82 -31.44
C GLY A 393 -4.84 -21.05 -32.04
N SER A 394 -4.58 -21.37 -33.32
CA SER A 394 -5.13 -22.53 -34.04
C SER A 394 -4.39 -23.83 -33.71
N ARG A 395 -3.18 -23.73 -33.13
CA ARG A 395 -2.27 -24.85 -32.83
C ARG A 395 -1.78 -25.59 -34.08
N GLU A 396 -1.72 -24.89 -35.19
CA GLU A 396 -1.26 -25.39 -36.48
C GLU A 396 -0.73 -24.22 -37.34
N GLY A 397 -0.11 -24.52 -38.46
CA GLY A 397 0.32 -23.49 -39.41
C GLY A 397 1.57 -22.70 -38.99
N MET A 398 2.19 -23.00 -37.84
CA MET A 398 3.34 -22.26 -37.35
C MET A 398 4.56 -22.39 -38.28
N ALA A 399 4.81 -23.57 -38.85
CA ALA A 399 5.90 -23.78 -39.81
C ALA A 399 5.76 -22.89 -41.06
N GLN A 400 4.55 -22.82 -41.63
CA GLN A 400 4.26 -21.94 -42.78
C GLN A 400 4.39 -20.46 -42.39
N THR A 401 4.00 -20.10 -41.17
CA THR A 401 4.16 -18.74 -40.65
C THR A 401 5.64 -18.37 -40.49
N LEU A 402 6.47 -19.26 -39.94
CA LEU A 402 7.91 -19.02 -39.84
C LEU A 402 8.55 -18.94 -41.23
N ALA A 403 8.15 -19.80 -42.17
CA ALA A 403 8.61 -19.75 -43.55
C ALA A 403 8.28 -18.41 -44.23
N TRP A 404 7.06 -17.89 -44.02
CA TRP A 404 6.66 -16.56 -44.49
C TRP A 404 7.49 -15.44 -43.83
N LEU A 405 7.75 -15.54 -42.53
CA LEU A 405 8.49 -14.54 -41.76
C LEU A 405 9.97 -14.46 -42.10
N LYS A 406 10.55 -15.37 -42.91
CA LYS A 406 11.93 -15.22 -43.44
C LYS A 406 12.17 -13.86 -44.10
N ARG A 407 11.10 -13.25 -44.63
CA ARG A 407 11.15 -11.94 -45.28
C ARG A 407 11.49 -10.77 -44.37
N ILE A 408 11.39 -10.94 -43.04
CA ILE A 408 11.74 -9.87 -42.10
C ILE A 408 13.23 -9.51 -42.13
N LYS A 409 14.07 -10.30 -42.83
CA LYS A 409 15.48 -10.00 -43.08
C LYS A 409 15.68 -8.58 -43.62
N ASN A 410 14.82 -8.14 -44.54
CA ASN A 410 14.91 -6.83 -45.19
C ASN A 410 13.96 -5.78 -44.56
N GLU A 411 13.37 -6.06 -43.40
CA GLU A 411 12.49 -5.12 -42.70
C GLU A 411 13.26 -4.24 -41.72
N GLN A 412 12.67 -3.07 -41.42
CA GLN A 412 13.20 -2.15 -40.41
C GLN A 412 13.08 -2.75 -38.99
N ASP A 413 13.95 -2.30 -38.07
CA ASP A 413 13.98 -2.81 -36.70
C ASP A 413 12.63 -2.80 -35.95
N PRO A 414 11.73 -1.79 -36.06
CA PRO A 414 10.44 -1.82 -35.38
C PRO A 414 9.56 -3.03 -35.79
N VAL A 415 9.62 -3.44 -37.06
CA VAL A 415 8.87 -4.61 -37.56
C VAL A 415 9.46 -5.90 -37.01
N ARG A 416 10.80 -6.04 -37.06
CA ARG A 416 11.52 -7.19 -36.47
C ARG A 416 11.25 -7.29 -34.97
N MET A 417 11.27 -6.18 -34.25
CA MET A 417 10.96 -6.10 -32.83
C MET A 417 9.54 -6.59 -32.53
N ALA A 418 8.54 -6.18 -33.31
CA ALA A 418 7.15 -6.60 -33.13
C ALA A 418 6.99 -8.12 -33.35
N VAL A 419 7.61 -8.65 -34.41
CA VAL A 419 7.60 -10.09 -34.74
C VAL A 419 8.25 -10.92 -33.64
N LEU A 420 9.47 -10.57 -33.21
CA LEU A 420 10.14 -11.27 -32.12
C LEU A 420 9.40 -11.12 -30.80
N GLY A 421 8.79 -9.95 -30.57
CA GLY A 421 7.93 -9.71 -29.42
C GLY A 421 6.76 -10.70 -29.38
N ALA A 422 6.07 -10.89 -30.50
CA ALA A 422 4.96 -11.84 -30.60
C ALA A 422 5.43 -13.30 -30.45
N LEU A 423 6.50 -13.71 -31.14
CA LEU A 423 7.08 -15.06 -31.01
C LEU A 423 7.51 -15.36 -29.57
N ALA A 424 8.11 -14.38 -28.89
CA ALA A 424 8.53 -14.51 -27.49
C ALA A 424 7.37 -14.63 -26.50
N GLU A 425 6.12 -14.32 -26.89
CA GLU A 425 4.93 -14.55 -26.07
C GLU A 425 4.34 -15.96 -26.25
N ILE A 426 4.65 -16.67 -27.34
CA ILE A 426 4.16 -18.02 -27.63
C ILE A 426 4.85 -19.06 -26.70
N PRO A 427 4.12 -20.06 -26.16
CA PRO A 427 4.73 -21.18 -25.46
C PRO A 427 5.76 -21.88 -26.34
N ALA A 428 6.99 -22.05 -25.83
CA ALA A 428 8.09 -22.63 -26.60
C ALA A 428 7.80 -24.05 -27.13
N THR A 429 6.91 -24.80 -26.45
CA THR A 429 6.41 -26.10 -26.91
C THR A 429 5.53 -26.05 -28.17
N ARG A 430 5.36 -24.87 -28.79
CA ARG A 430 4.65 -24.68 -30.06
C ARG A 430 5.59 -24.55 -31.27
N PHE A 431 6.89 -24.68 -31.04
CA PHE A 431 7.89 -24.76 -32.09
C PHE A 431 8.35 -26.20 -32.17
N ASP A 432 8.12 -26.85 -33.31
CA ASP A 432 8.45 -28.26 -33.51
C ASP A 432 9.86 -28.43 -34.10
N GLU A 433 10.22 -27.54 -35.04
CA GLU A 433 11.50 -27.56 -35.75
C GLU A 433 12.33 -26.32 -35.40
N PRO A 434 13.61 -26.48 -35.03
CA PRO A 434 14.47 -25.34 -34.72
C PRO A 434 14.88 -24.54 -35.97
N GLU A 435 15.05 -25.17 -37.13
CA GLU A 435 15.60 -24.54 -38.33
C GLU A 435 14.75 -23.35 -38.82
N PRO A 436 13.41 -23.48 -39.00
CA PRO A 436 12.59 -22.35 -39.46
C PRO A 436 12.54 -21.20 -38.45
N LEU A 437 12.64 -21.50 -37.15
CA LEU A 437 12.69 -20.48 -36.10
C LEU A 437 14.04 -19.75 -36.10
N ASP A 438 15.12 -20.48 -36.33
CA ASP A 438 16.46 -19.90 -36.43
C ASP A 438 16.61 -19.01 -37.66
N GLU A 439 16.07 -19.41 -38.81
CA GLU A 439 16.09 -18.60 -40.04
C GLU A 439 15.37 -17.24 -39.88
N VAL A 440 14.34 -17.17 -39.02
CA VAL A 440 13.66 -15.91 -38.68
C VAL A 440 14.50 -15.05 -37.74
N LEU A 441 15.29 -15.67 -36.85
CA LEU A 441 16.14 -14.97 -35.87
C LEU A 441 17.48 -14.55 -36.47
N ALA A 442 18.10 -15.36 -37.32
CA ALA A 442 19.44 -15.16 -37.87
C ALA A 442 19.67 -13.74 -38.43
N PRO A 443 18.73 -13.14 -39.19
CA PRO A 443 18.91 -11.80 -39.75
C PRO A 443 19.18 -10.70 -38.72
N ILE A 444 18.70 -10.83 -37.48
CA ILE A 444 18.90 -9.78 -36.46
C ILE A 444 20.36 -9.69 -36.03
N PHE A 445 21.12 -10.78 -36.20
CA PHE A 445 22.54 -10.82 -35.92
C PHE A 445 23.37 -10.27 -37.09
N GLU A 446 22.84 -10.29 -38.31
CA GLU A 446 23.49 -9.72 -39.50
C GLU A 446 23.21 -8.22 -39.64
N ALA A 447 22.03 -7.76 -39.21
CA ALA A 447 21.58 -6.40 -39.41
C ALA A 447 22.24 -5.38 -38.47
N ARG A 448 22.83 -4.33 -39.05
CA ARG A 448 23.52 -3.25 -38.30
C ARG A 448 22.57 -2.40 -37.46
N ASP A 449 21.31 -2.26 -37.88
CA ASP A 449 20.28 -1.43 -37.24
C ASP A 449 19.49 -2.17 -36.15
N THR A 450 19.86 -3.40 -35.78
CA THR A 450 19.21 -4.16 -34.70
C THR A 450 19.32 -3.45 -33.36
N SER A 451 18.18 -3.06 -32.79
CA SER A 451 18.15 -2.34 -31.52
C SER A 451 18.42 -3.25 -30.31
N TRP A 452 18.69 -2.62 -29.15
CA TRP A 452 18.74 -3.34 -27.88
C TRP A 452 17.39 -3.99 -27.53
N ALA A 453 16.27 -3.36 -27.88
CA ALA A 453 14.93 -3.89 -27.61
C ALA A 453 14.67 -5.19 -28.38
N THR A 454 15.04 -5.24 -29.67
CA THR A 454 14.97 -6.46 -30.50
C THR A 454 15.81 -7.60 -29.91
N ARG A 455 17.06 -7.31 -29.52
CA ARG A 455 17.93 -8.29 -28.84
C ARG A 455 17.34 -8.81 -27.53
N SER A 456 16.68 -7.95 -26.76
CA SER A 456 16.00 -8.35 -25.51
C SER A 456 14.83 -9.31 -25.79
N LYS A 457 14.06 -9.12 -26.87
CA LYS A 457 13.00 -10.06 -27.27
C LYS A 457 13.56 -11.41 -27.72
N ALA A 458 14.65 -11.42 -28.50
CA ALA A 458 15.35 -12.65 -28.90
C ALA A 458 15.90 -13.41 -27.68
N ALA A 459 16.50 -12.69 -26.73
CA ALA A 459 16.95 -13.28 -25.47
C ALA A 459 15.76 -13.92 -24.72
N ARG A 460 14.63 -13.21 -24.58
CA ARG A 460 13.44 -13.77 -23.93
C ARG A 460 12.91 -15.03 -24.61
N LEU A 461 12.93 -15.10 -25.93
CA LEU A 461 12.55 -16.31 -26.68
C LEU A 461 13.52 -17.47 -26.37
N ALA A 462 14.83 -17.25 -26.48
CA ALA A 462 15.85 -18.25 -26.15
C ALA A 462 15.69 -18.78 -24.72
N GLN A 463 15.44 -17.89 -23.77
CA GLN A 463 15.18 -18.22 -22.36
C GLN A 463 13.97 -19.14 -22.20
N ARG A 464 12.88 -18.91 -22.95
CA ARG A 464 11.69 -19.76 -22.93
C ARG A 464 11.95 -21.13 -23.56
N LEU A 465 12.73 -21.20 -24.65
CA LEU A 465 13.15 -22.47 -25.26
C LEU A 465 13.93 -23.31 -24.26
N LEU A 466 14.95 -22.73 -23.61
CA LEU A 466 15.75 -23.43 -22.59
C LEU A 466 14.91 -23.94 -21.42
N CYS A 467 13.94 -23.15 -20.95
CA CYS A 467 13.08 -23.56 -19.85
C CYS A 467 12.07 -24.66 -20.25
N ALA A 468 11.50 -24.59 -21.45
CA ALA A 468 10.53 -25.58 -21.93
C ALA A 468 11.18 -26.95 -22.23
N HIS A 469 12.42 -26.94 -22.72
CA HIS A 469 13.15 -28.15 -23.08
C HIS A 469 14.19 -28.57 -22.01
N ALA A 470 14.10 -28.02 -20.81
CA ALA A 470 15.03 -28.28 -19.72
C ALA A 470 15.14 -29.74 -19.27
N SER A 471 14.08 -30.54 -19.44
CA SER A 471 14.10 -31.98 -19.15
C SER A 471 14.75 -32.82 -20.24
N ALA A 472 15.00 -32.24 -21.42
CA ALA A 472 15.67 -32.88 -22.55
C ALA A 472 16.75 -31.92 -23.12
N PRO A 473 17.86 -31.69 -22.39
CA PRO A 473 18.90 -30.73 -22.79
C PRO A 473 19.61 -31.08 -24.11
N ASP A 474 19.53 -32.33 -24.55
CA ASP A 474 20.07 -32.78 -25.84
C ASP A 474 19.11 -32.54 -27.01
N SER A 475 17.93 -31.96 -26.76
CA SER A 475 16.97 -31.69 -27.83
C SER A 475 17.45 -30.54 -28.74
N PRO A 476 17.19 -30.63 -30.06
CA PRO A 476 17.57 -29.58 -31.01
C PRO A 476 17.07 -28.18 -30.64
N MET A 477 15.88 -28.09 -30.03
CA MET A 477 15.29 -26.82 -29.58
C MET A 477 16.02 -26.23 -28.36
N PHE A 478 16.53 -27.08 -27.46
CA PHE A 478 17.39 -26.62 -26.38
C PHE A 478 18.71 -26.08 -26.95
N SER A 479 19.33 -26.81 -27.88
CA SER A 479 20.55 -26.39 -28.59
C SER A 479 20.36 -25.06 -29.34
N LEU A 480 19.21 -24.84 -29.99
CA LEU A 480 18.87 -23.56 -30.59
C LEU A 480 18.82 -22.43 -29.55
N GLY A 481 18.15 -22.67 -28.41
CA GLY A 481 18.12 -21.73 -27.30
C GLY A 481 19.53 -21.33 -26.81
N VAL A 482 20.44 -22.30 -26.72
CA VAL A 482 21.85 -22.05 -26.40
C VAL A 482 22.52 -21.23 -27.50
N SER A 483 22.42 -21.64 -28.77
CA SER A 483 23.00 -20.94 -29.92
C SER A 483 22.56 -19.48 -30.04
N ILE A 484 21.30 -19.16 -29.75
CA ILE A 484 20.81 -17.78 -29.75
C ILE A 484 21.52 -16.96 -28.66
N LEU A 485 21.66 -17.51 -27.44
CA LEU A 485 22.39 -16.84 -26.37
C LEU A 485 23.89 -16.72 -26.67
N GLU A 486 24.49 -17.71 -27.32
CA GLU A 486 25.88 -17.66 -27.77
C GLU A 486 26.11 -16.54 -28.80
N ARG A 487 25.24 -16.42 -29.80
CA ARG A 487 25.29 -15.32 -30.80
C ARG A 487 25.09 -13.95 -30.16
N LEU A 488 24.14 -13.83 -29.23
CA LEU A 488 23.93 -12.60 -28.45
C LEU A 488 25.17 -12.26 -27.59
N ALA A 489 25.79 -13.25 -26.96
CA ALA A 489 27.00 -13.07 -26.17
C ALA A 489 28.21 -12.69 -27.05
N GLY A 490 28.33 -13.24 -28.26
CA GLY A 490 29.38 -12.90 -29.22
C GLY A 490 29.31 -11.44 -29.69
N GLN A 491 28.11 -10.88 -29.86
CA GLN A 491 27.93 -9.47 -30.24
C GLN A 491 27.97 -8.50 -29.05
N GLY A 492 27.46 -8.92 -27.90
CA GLY A 492 27.36 -8.09 -26.69
C GLY A 492 28.49 -8.29 -25.68
N GLY A 493 29.44 -9.19 -25.96
CA GLY A 493 30.54 -9.60 -25.07
C GLY A 493 30.11 -10.29 -23.78
N THR A 494 28.79 -10.52 -23.58
CA THR A 494 28.28 -10.99 -22.29
C THR A 494 27.06 -11.89 -22.42
N LEU A 495 27.02 -12.96 -21.62
CA LEU A 495 25.92 -13.93 -21.55
C LEU A 495 24.78 -13.47 -20.65
N ASP A 496 23.60 -13.15 -21.18
CA ASP A 496 22.44 -12.81 -20.33
C ASP A 496 21.52 -14.02 -20.12
N LEU A 497 21.80 -14.80 -19.07
CA LEU A 497 20.98 -15.95 -18.69
C LEU A 497 19.76 -15.52 -17.85
N PRO A 498 18.59 -16.16 -18.04
CA PRO A 498 17.43 -15.91 -17.21
C PRO A 498 17.65 -16.48 -15.81
N ARG A 499 16.72 -16.16 -14.90
CA ARG A 499 16.60 -16.86 -13.62
C ARG A 499 16.05 -18.27 -13.84
N LEU A 500 16.90 -19.17 -14.35
CA LEU A 500 16.60 -20.58 -14.62
C LEU A 500 16.02 -21.29 -13.39
N TYR A 501 16.43 -20.91 -12.18
CA TYR A 501 16.01 -21.60 -10.95
C TYR A 501 14.50 -21.58 -10.63
N HIS A 502 13.71 -20.69 -11.22
CA HIS A 502 12.27 -20.58 -10.96
C HIS A 502 11.42 -21.60 -11.72
N ASN A 503 11.83 -21.97 -12.95
CA ASN A 503 10.99 -22.71 -13.90
C ASN A 503 11.56 -24.07 -14.32
N LEU A 504 12.70 -24.47 -13.75
CA LEU A 504 13.36 -25.73 -14.08
C LEU A 504 12.81 -26.90 -13.24
N PRO A 505 12.55 -28.08 -13.82
CA PRO A 505 12.32 -29.34 -13.08
C PRO A 505 13.49 -29.67 -12.16
N ARG A 506 13.25 -30.26 -10.98
CA ARG A 506 14.33 -30.68 -10.06
C ARG A 506 15.21 -31.75 -10.74
N GLY A 507 16.54 -31.63 -10.67
CA GLY A 507 17.49 -32.51 -11.34
C GLY A 507 18.04 -31.95 -12.66
N ALA A 508 17.30 -31.08 -13.34
CA ALA A 508 17.72 -30.48 -14.62
C ALA A 508 18.94 -29.56 -14.51
N GLU A 509 19.29 -29.07 -13.31
CA GLU A 509 20.44 -28.16 -13.14
C GLU A 509 21.78 -28.82 -13.51
N ARG A 510 21.92 -30.13 -13.27
CA ARG A 510 23.14 -30.88 -13.62
C ARG A 510 23.23 -31.13 -15.12
N ALA A 511 22.12 -31.49 -15.75
CA ALA A 511 22.08 -31.73 -17.18
C ALA A 511 22.29 -30.43 -17.98
N ILE A 512 21.69 -29.32 -17.54
CA ILE A 512 21.93 -27.99 -18.11
C ILE A 512 23.38 -27.55 -17.90
N PHE A 513 23.95 -27.79 -16.71
CA PHE A 513 25.37 -27.55 -16.49
C PHE A 513 26.21 -28.36 -17.48
N ALA A 514 25.97 -29.67 -17.63
CA ALA A 514 26.72 -30.52 -18.56
C ALA A 514 26.68 -30.02 -20.01
N VAL A 515 25.54 -29.52 -20.50
CA VAL A 515 25.42 -28.99 -21.87
C VAL A 515 26.07 -27.62 -22.03
N LEU A 516 25.90 -26.71 -21.07
CA LEU A 516 26.49 -25.36 -21.15
C LEU A 516 27.98 -25.35 -20.82
N TRP A 517 28.46 -26.35 -20.08
CA TRP A 517 29.81 -26.36 -19.54
C TRP A 517 30.90 -26.31 -20.61
N PRO A 518 30.89 -27.10 -21.70
CA PRO A 518 31.93 -27.02 -22.74
C PRO A 518 32.12 -25.61 -23.31
N TRP A 519 31.01 -24.89 -23.55
CA TRP A 519 31.04 -23.52 -24.04
C TRP A 519 31.53 -22.54 -22.97
N ILE A 520 31.03 -22.65 -21.72
CA ILE A 520 31.49 -21.81 -20.61
C ILE A 520 32.96 -22.05 -20.31
N GLU A 521 33.43 -23.30 -20.37
CA GLU A 521 34.83 -23.67 -20.18
C GLU A 521 35.71 -23.10 -21.30
N ALA A 522 35.27 -23.17 -22.56
CA ALA A 522 35.97 -22.54 -23.68
C ALA A 522 36.00 -21.00 -23.54
N ALA A 523 34.93 -20.38 -23.06
CA ALA A 523 34.91 -18.96 -22.71
C ALA A 523 35.86 -18.65 -21.55
N ASN A 524 35.88 -19.49 -20.52
CA ASN A 524 36.77 -19.40 -19.36
C ASN A 524 38.25 -19.49 -19.77
N LYS A 525 38.61 -20.42 -20.67
CA LYS A 525 39.95 -20.55 -21.27
C LYS A 525 40.37 -19.30 -22.06
N ARG A 526 39.41 -18.58 -22.63
CA ARG A 526 39.60 -17.26 -23.29
C ARG A 526 39.54 -16.08 -22.30
N GLN A 527 39.69 -16.34 -20.99
CA GLN A 527 39.63 -15.36 -19.90
C GLN A 527 38.26 -14.67 -19.73
N GLN A 528 37.18 -15.26 -20.26
CA GLN A 528 35.81 -14.76 -20.11
C GLN A 528 35.09 -15.43 -18.91
N GLU A 529 35.76 -15.47 -17.78
CA GLU A 529 35.35 -16.13 -16.53
C GLU A 529 33.99 -15.66 -15.96
N THR A 530 33.53 -14.47 -16.36
CA THR A 530 32.24 -13.92 -15.94
C THR A 530 31.06 -14.83 -16.29
N HIS A 531 31.19 -15.69 -17.31
CA HIS A 531 30.19 -16.67 -17.72
C HIS A 531 29.90 -17.70 -16.63
N VAL A 532 30.91 -18.15 -15.88
CA VAL A 532 30.76 -19.08 -14.75
C VAL A 532 29.90 -18.44 -13.66
N VAL A 533 30.20 -17.19 -13.30
CA VAL A 533 29.46 -16.42 -12.29
C VAL A 533 28.02 -16.18 -12.73
N ARG A 534 27.78 -15.90 -14.01
CA ARG A 534 26.43 -15.70 -14.55
C ARG A 534 25.61 -16.99 -14.55
N LEU A 535 26.21 -18.14 -14.86
CA LEU A 535 25.55 -19.44 -14.70
C LEU A 535 25.17 -19.70 -13.25
N TRP A 536 26.07 -19.42 -12.30
CA TRP A 536 25.76 -19.52 -10.87
C TRP A 536 24.54 -18.68 -10.48
N MET A 537 24.51 -17.41 -10.91
CA MET A 537 23.37 -16.52 -10.63
C MET A 537 22.06 -16.97 -11.31
N ALA A 538 22.15 -17.50 -12.53
CA ALA A 538 21.01 -18.03 -13.28
C ALA A 538 20.37 -19.26 -12.61
N LEU A 539 21.21 -20.17 -12.10
CA LEU A 539 20.79 -21.35 -11.32
C LEU A 539 20.45 -21.02 -9.86
N GLY A 540 20.80 -19.83 -9.37
CA GLY A 540 20.47 -19.35 -8.03
C GLY A 540 20.78 -20.38 -6.93
N LYS A 541 19.83 -20.62 -6.02
CA LYS A 541 19.97 -21.59 -4.92
C LYS A 541 20.18 -23.04 -5.39
N ARG A 542 19.91 -23.35 -6.66
CA ARG A 542 20.12 -24.68 -7.23
C ARG A 542 21.57 -24.93 -7.64
N ALA A 543 22.34 -23.88 -7.89
CA ALA A 543 23.78 -23.99 -8.13
C ALA A 543 24.49 -24.73 -6.99
N TRP A 544 23.99 -24.58 -5.75
CA TRP A 544 24.51 -25.27 -4.56
C TRP A 544 24.44 -26.80 -4.64
N ARG A 545 23.64 -27.36 -5.57
CA ARG A 545 23.47 -28.81 -5.79
C ARG A 545 24.32 -29.37 -6.95
N VAL A 546 25.16 -28.53 -7.55
CA VAL A 546 26.11 -28.89 -8.62
C VAL A 546 27.52 -28.72 -8.06
N PRO A 547 28.09 -29.74 -7.38
CA PRO A 547 29.40 -29.65 -6.75
C PRO A 547 30.51 -29.24 -7.72
N GLU A 548 30.42 -29.65 -8.98
CA GLU A 548 31.37 -29.36 -10.05
C GLU A 548 31.42 -27.85 -10.32
N LEU A 549 30.26 -27.20 -10.45
CA LEU A 549 30.17 -25.74 -10.58
C LEU A 549 30.67 -25.03 -9.31
N GLY A 550 30.43 -25.63 -8.13
CA GLY A 550 30.98 -25.14 -6.86
C GLY A 550 32.50 -25.22 -6.77
N ALA A 551 33.11 -26.29 -7.32
CA ALA A 551 34.55 -26.48 -7.38
C ALA A 551 35.19 -25.48 -8.35
N VAL A 552 34.61 -25.30 -9.54
CA VAL A 552 35.04 -24.29 -10.51
C VAL A 552 34.96 -22.89 -9.90
N MET A 553 33.87 -22.56 -9.20
CA MET A 553 33.76 -21.27 -8.51
C MET A 553 34.85 -21.10 -7.44
N SER A 554 35.22 -22.16 -6.74
CA SER A 554 36.34 -22.15 -5.78
C SER A 554 37.68 -21.91 -6.47
N GLU A 555 37.95 -22.60 -7.58
CA GLU A 555 39.16 -22.38 -8.38
C GLU A 555 39.23 -20.95 -8.94
N LEU A 556 38.11 -20.43 -9.42
CA LEU A 556 38.00 -19.07 -9.98
C LEU A 556 38.40 -18.00 -8.96
N ILE A 557 38.05 -18.21 -7.70
CA ILE A 557 38.42 -17.29 -6.61
C ILE A 557 39.94 -17.12 -6.54
N TRP A 558 40.70 -18.21 -6.68
CA TRP A 558 42.15 -18.21 -6.47
C TRP A 558 42.97 -18.05 -7.75
N HIS A 559 42.52 -18.64 -8.85
CA HIS A 559 43.27 -18.74 -10.10
C HIS A 559 42.72 -17.86 -11.23
N GLY A 560 41.51 -17.31 -11.10
CA GLY A 560 40.92 -16.44 -12.12
C GLY A 560 41.50 -15.02 -12.19
N HIS A 561 40.86 -14.15 -12.95
CA HIS A 561 41.16 -12.73 -13.01
C HIS A 561 40.76 -12.03 -11.69
N LYS A 562 41.64 -11.16 -11.20
CA LYS A 562 41.51 -10.52 -9.88
C LYS A 562 40.20 -9.74 -9.72
N SER A 563 39.69 -9.12 -10.80
CA SER A 563 38.42 -8.36 -10.77
C SER A 563 37.19 -9.21 -10.46
N ASN A 564 37.24 -10.53 -10.73
CA ASN A 564 36.10 -11.43 -10.60
C ASN A 564 36.13 -12.23 -9.29
N ALA A 565 37.31 -12.42 -8.69
CA ALA A 565 37.52 -13.22 -7.49
C ALA A 565 36.61 -12.79 -6.32
N GLY A 566 36.47 -11.49 -6.06
CA GLY A 566 35.65 -10.97 -4.97
C GLY A 566 34.15 -11.18 -5.17
N ASN A 567 33.67 -11.15 -6.43
CA ASN A 567 32.28 -11.49 -6.75
C ASN A 567 32.05 -12.99 -6.57
N ALA A 568 32.94 -13.83 -7.13
CA ALA A 568 32.87 -15.27 -7.03
C ALA A 568 32.86 -15.75 -5.57
N ALA A 569 33.74 -15.22 -4.72
CA ALA A 569 33.79 -15.56 -3.30
C ALA A 569 32.50 -15.20 -2.57
N GLN A 570 31.92 -14.03 -2.83
CA GLN A 570 30.66 -13.62 -2.22
C GLN A 570 29.49 -14.53 -2.64
N ARG A 571 29.45 -14.98 -3.90
CA ARG A 571 28.45 -15.94 -4.39
C ARG A 571 28.64 -17.34 -3.83
N TRP A 572 29.88 -17.79 -3.71
CA TRP A 572 30.22 -19.12 -3.23
C TRP A 572 29.82 -19.35 -1.76
N ILE A 573 29.83 -18.31 -0.93
CA ILE A 573 29.41 -18.39 0.49
C ILE A 573 27.89 -18.22 0.72
N GLU A 574 27.07 -18.08 -0.33
CA GLU A 574 25.63 -17.80 -0.18
C GLU A 574 24.84 -18.97 0.43
N ASP A 575 25.29 -20.22 0.29
CA ASP A 575 24.63 -21.39 0.88
C ASP A 575 24.73 -21.35 2.42
N PRO A 576 23.61 -21.14 3.16
CA PRO A 576 23.64 -21.03 4.61
C PRO A 576 24.19 -22.26 5.32
N LYS A 577 24.14 -23.47 4.70
CA LYS A 577 24.63 -24.70 5.31
C LYS A 577 26.14 -24.76 5.39
N THR A 578 26.84 -24.35 4.32
CA THR A 578 28.31 -24.39 4.22
C THR A 578 28.95 -23.03 4.44
N ARG A 579 28.16 -21.95 4.58
CA ARG A 579 28.66 -20.57 4.68
C ARG A 579 29.73 -20.39 5.74
N ASP A 580 29.50 -20.94 6.94
CA ASP A 580 30.45 -20.76 8.04
C ASP A 580 31.81 -21.41 7.76
N GLU A 581 31.78 -22.64 7.26
CA GLU A 581 32.99 -23.38 6.88
C GLU A 581 33.75 -22.68 5.76
N ARG A 582 33.06 -22.28 4.69
CA ARG A 582 33.66 -21.57 3.55
C ARG A 582 34.20 -20.20 3.93
N VAL A 583 33.52 -19.46 4.82
CA VAL A 583 34.04 -18.18 5.34
C VAL A 583 35.34 -18.40 6.11
N ARG A 584 35.39 -19.41 6.99
CA ARG A 584 36.62 -19.76 7.72
C ARG A 584 37.73 -20.19 6.77
N GLU A 585 37.40 -20.96 5.73
CA GLU A 585 38.33 -21.38 4.69
C GLU A 585 38.92 -20.19 3.93
N LEU A 586 38.08 -19.27 3.44
CA LEU A 586 38.49 -18.06 2.73
C LEU A 586 39.44 -17.21 3.59
N VAL A 587 39.06 -16.92 4.83
CA VAL A 587 39.85 -16.06 5.73
C VAL A 587 41.16 -16.74 6.14
N LYS A 588 41.14 -18.07 6.36
CA LYS A 588 42.36 -18.83 6.68
C LYS A 588 43.35 -18.83 5.52
N ARG A 589 42.87 -18.99 4.28
CA ARG A 589 43.72 -19.01 3.08
C ARG A 589 44.20 -17.61 2.70
N ASP A 590 43.35 -16.59 2.85
CA ASP A 590 43.70 -15.20 2.58
C ASP A 590 42.92 -14.24 3.48
N ARG A 591 43.63 -13.58 4.40
CA ARG A 591 43.06 -12.62 5.36
C ARG A 591 42.39 -11.43 4.68
N SER A 592 42.74 -11.09 3.43
CA SER A 592 42.05 -10.03 2.67
C SER A 592 40.58 -10.34 2.39
N ALA A 593 40.14 -11.60 2.53
CA ALA A 593 38.72 -11.98 2.40
C ALA A 593 37.80 -11.24 3.39
N LEU A 594 38.33 -10.78 4.52
CA LEU A 594 37.60 -9.97 5.51
C LEU A 594 37.13 -8.60 4.95
N TYR A 595 37.64 -8.17 3.79
CA TYR A 595 37.20 -6.95 3.10
C TYR A 595 36.00 -7.20 2.17
N LEU A 596 35.60 -8.45 1.95
CA LEU A 596 34.37 -8.78 1.21
C LEU A 596 33.16 -8.56 2.12
N ARG A 597 32.18 -7.77 1.68
CA ARG A 597 31.00 -7.40 2.50
C ARG A 597 30.28 -8.63 3.08
N ALA A 598 30.01 -9.64 2.25
CA ALA A 598 29.28 -10.83 2.70
C ALA A 598 30.05 -11.72 3.71
N VAL A 599 31.39 -11.67 3.69
CA VAL A 599 32.27 -12.32 4.67
C VAL A 599 32.25 -11.52 5.97
N PHE A 600 32.47 -10.21 5.88
CA PHE A 600 32.43 -9.30 7.03
C PHE A 600 31.09 -9.39 7.77
N ASP A 601 29.96 -9.33 7.07
CA ASP A 601 28.62 -9.43 7.67
C ASP A 601 28.39 -10.77 8.39
N HIS A 602 28.97 -11.87 7.87
CA HIS A 602 28.94 -13.17 8.54
C HIS A 602 29.79 -13.14 9.82
N CYS A 603 31.00 -12.56 9.77
CA CYS A 603 31.87 -12.41 10.94
C CYS A 603 31.22 -11.53 12.02
N LEU A 604 30.63 -10.38 11.64
CA LEU A 604 29.82 -9.53 12.51
C LEU A 604 28.74 -10.32 13.25
N ALA A 605 28.05 -11.22 12.54
CA ALA A 605 26.94 -11.97 13.10
C ALA A 605 27.36 -13.21 13.90
N ARG A 606 28.42 -13.92 13.49
CA ARG A 606 28.74 -15.29 13.96
C ARG A 606 30.19 -15.52 14.37
N ARG A 607 31.17 -14.82 13.79
CA ARG A 607 32.61 -15.05 13.97
C ARG A 607 33.35 -13.77 14.37
N GLN A 608 33.06 -13.25 15.56
CA GLN A 608 33.61 -11.97 16.03
C GLN A 608 35.11 -12.04 16.28
N THR A 609 35.66 -13.21 16.62
CA THR A 609 37.10 -13.42 16.82
C THR A 609 37.92 -13.11 15.57
N LEU A 610 37.39 -13.40 14.37
CA LEU A 610 38.02 -13.07 13.09
C LEU A 610 38.03 -11.57 12.77
N LEU A 611 37.24 -10.76 13.49
CA LEU A 611 37.20 -9.31 13.27
C LEU A 611 38.44 -8.60 13.83
N ALA A 612 39.13 -9.19 14.80
CA ALA A 612 40.39 -8.63 15.32
C ALA A 612 41.41 -8.42 14.18
N ASP A 613 41.53 -9.39 13.28
CA ASP A 613 42.38 -9.28 12.08
C ASP A 613 41.89 -8.19 11.12
N ARG A 614 40.57 -7.96 11.05
CA ARG A 614 39.98 -6.92 10.19
C ARG A 614 40.22 -5.51 10.71
N PHE A 615 40.35 -5.36 12.03
CA PHE A 615 40.55 -4.08 12.71
C PHE A 615 42.02 -3.81 13.05
N ALA A 616 42.93 -4.71 12.68
CA ALA A 616 44.36 -4.44 12.75
C ALA A 616 44.75 -3.20 11.92
N SER A 617 45.75 -2.46 12.39
CA SER A 617 46.20 -1.18 11.81
C SER A 617 46.72 -1.27 10.38
N LYS A 618 47.14 -2.46 9.93
CA LYS A 618 47.65 -2.71 8.58
C LYS A 618 46.68 -3.59 7.79
N ALA A 619 46.17 -3.07 6.68
CA ALA A 619 45.36 -3.86 5.76
C ALA A 619 46.19 -5.03 5.19
N PRO A 620 45.66 -6.27 5.20
CA PRO A 620 46.33 -7.39 4.56
C PRO A 620 46.44 -7.13 3.05
N ARG A 621 47.61 -7.43 2.48
CA ARG A 621 47.81 -7.50 1.04
C ARG A 621 47.53 -8.93 0.60
N GLY A 622 46.55 -9.09 -0.28
CA GLY A 622 46.12 -10.39 -0.76
C GLY A 622 45.29 -10.30 -2.04
N ARG A 623 44.52 -11.35 -2.28
CA ARG A 623 43.68 -11.58 -3.45
C ARG A 623 42.55 -10.56 -3.56
N PHE A 624 41.89 -10.26 -2.44
CA PHE A 624 40.69 -9.41 -2.41
C PHE A 624 40.97 -7.96 -2.02
N HIS A 625 42.20 -7.66 -1.60
CA HIS A 625 42.58 -6.33 -1.14
C HIS A 625 44.08 -6.09 -1.39
N ASP A 626 44.47 -4.91 -1.87
CA ASP A 626 45.87 -4.63 -2.24
C ASP A 626 46.77 -4.20 -1.06
N GLY A 627 46.17 -4.02 0.13
CA GLY A 627 46.84 -3.61 1.35
C GLY A 627 47.20 -2.12 1.42
N LYS A 628 46.84 -1.32 0.40
CA LYS A 628 47.21 0.10 0.33
C LYS A 628 46.27 1.01 1.11
N VAL A 629 44.98 0.68 1.14
CA VAL A 629 43.94 1.54 1.74
C VAL A 629 43.22 0.79 2.85
N VAL A 630 43.32 1.26 4.08
CA VAL A 630 42.48 0.73 5.17
C VAL A 630 41.10 1.38 5.07
N THR A 631 40.11 0.61 4.60
CA THR A 631 38.71 1.07 4.61
C THR A 631 38.08 0.79 5.96
N ILE A 632 37.31 1.75 6.49
CA ILE A 632 36.58 1.59 7.74
C ILE A 632 35.21 0.98 7.42
N PRO A 633 34.90 -0.24 7.90
CA PRO A 633 33.67 -0.90 7.51
C PRO A 633 32.47 -0.35 8.29
N TRP A 634 31.49 0.20 7.59
CA TRP A 634 30.25 0.66 8.22
C TRP A 634 29.40 -0.50 8.75
N ILE A 635 28.89 -0.36 9.98
CA ILE A 635 28.09 -1.37 10.69
C ILE A 635 26.64 -0.87 10.77
N HIS A 636 25.77 -1.44 9.94
CA HIS A 636 24.37 -0.99 9.82
C HIS A 636 23.47 -1.37 11.00
N ASN A 637 23.87 -2.35 11.81
CA ASN A 637 23.09 -2.84 12.94
C ASN A 637 23.89 -2.73 14.24
N GLU A 638 23.71 -1.61 14.94
CA GLU A 638 24.40 -1.27 16.18
C GLU A 638 24.18 -2.30 17.30
N ALA A 639 23.05 -3.02 17.29
CA ALA A 639 22.79 -4.08 18.27
C ALA A 639 23.80 -5.24 18.19
N LEU A 640 24.61 -5.30 17.13
CA LEU A 640 25.71 -6.26 17.00
C LEU A 640 26.92 -5.89 17.86
N PHE A 641 27.12 -4.62 18.24
CA PHE A 641 28.21 -4.23 19.14
C PHE A 641 28.09 -4.88 20.52
N GLY A 642 26.87 -5.14 20.99
CA GLY A 642 26.63 -5.91 22.23
C GLY A 642 27.14 -7.35 22.19
N ARG A 643 27.60 -7.86 21.03
CA ARG A 643 28.24 -9.18 20.89
C ARG A 643 29.77 -9.11 21.04
N TRP A 644 30.35 -7.92 20.94
CA TRP A 644 31.79 -7.72 20.95
C TRP A 644 32.29 -7.60 22.38
N THR A 645 33.55 -7.97 22.61
CA THR A 645 34.24 -7.66 23.87
C THR A 645 34.67 -6.20 23.88
N THR A 646 35.07 -5.72 25.06
CA THR A 646 35.66 -4.39 25.23
C THR A 646 36.88 -4.19 24.33
N GLU A 647 37.77 -5.19 24.27
CA GLU A 647 38.99 -5.13 23.46
C GLU A 647 38.69 -5.03 21.96
N LEU A 648 37.68 -5.76 21.47
CA LEU A 648 37.31 -5.71 20.06
C LEU A 648 36.68 -4.36 19.69
N GLN A 649 35.90 -3.77 20.60
CA GLN A 649 35.38 -2.41 20.42
C GLN A 649 36.50 -1.38 20.42
N GLN A 650 37.49 -1.50 21.32
CA GLN A 650 38.68 -0.64 21.35
C GLN A 650 39.50 -0.75 20.07
N GLN A 651 39.71 -1.95 19.53
CA GLN A 651 40.42 -2.12 18.25
C GLN A 651 39.70 -1.43 17.09
N TYR A 652 38.37 -1.51 17.06
CA TYR A 652 37.59 -0.81 16.05
C TYR A 652 37.62 0.72 16.23
N LEU A 653 37.59 1.21 17.47
CA LEU A 653 37.78 2.64 17.77
C LEU A 653 39.17 3.12 17.38
N ALA A 654 40.23 2.37 17.68
CA ALA A 654 41.59 2.69 17.27
C ALA A 654 41.74 2.78 15.74
N LEU A 655 41.00 1.93 15.01
CA LEU A 655 40.92 1.99 13.55
C LEU A 655 40.26 3.29 13.07
N ILE A 656 39.21 3.75 13.77
CA ILE A 656 38.55 5.04 13.51
C ILE A 656 39.47 6.21 13.88
N ASP A 657 40.15 6.17 15.03
CA ASP A 657 41.11 7.17 15.49
C ASP A 657 42.20 7.40 14.43
N ALA A 658 42.79 6.31 13.94
CA ALA A 658 43.82 6.36 12.90
C ALA A 658 43.29 6.97 11.58
N ALA A 659 42.03 6.71 11.24
CA ALA A 659 41.41 7.29 10.06
C ALA A 659 41.09 8.78 10.23
N GLU A 660 40.60 9.20 11.40
CA GLU A 660 40.28 10.59 11.72
C GLU A 660 41.53 11.48 11.81
N ALA A 661 42.64 10.94 12.32
CA ALA A 661 43.92 11.63 12.42
C ALA A 661 44.62 11.80 11.05
N SER A 662 44.13 11.16 9.99
CA SER A 662 44.76 11.23 8.67
C SER A 662 44.53 12.60 8.02
N PRO A 663 45.59 13.35 7.66
CA PRO A 663 45.46 14.69 7.09
C PRO A 663 44.87 14.70 5.67
N LYS A 664 44.75 13.52 5.05
CA LYS A 664 44.21 13.37 3.68
C LYS A 664 42.68 13.26 3.63
N GLN A 665 42.00 13.26 4.78
CA GLN A 665 40.55 13.07 4.83
C GLN A 665 39.80 14.36 4.56
N PHE A 666 38.85 14.29 3.64
CA PHE A 666 37.88 15.37 3.44
C PHE A 666 36.94 15.51 4.64
N ALA A 667 36.46 16.73 4.87
CA ALA A 667 35.46 17.10 5.88
C ALA A 667 34.31 16.08 6.01
N GLN A 668 33.72 15.69 4.87
CA GLN A 668 32.61 14.74 4.82
C GLN A 668 33.00 13.33 5.30
N THR A 669 34.23 12.89 5.04
CA THR A 669 34.71 11.58 5.50
C THR A 669 34.97 11.61 6.99
N ARG A 670 35.57 12.69 7.51
CA ARG A 670 35.73 12.91 8.95
C ARG A 670 34.38 12.92 9.68
N ALA A 671 33.39 13.63 9.12
CA ALA A 671 32.03 13.63 9.66
C ALA A 671 31.39 12.22 9.68
N ALA A 672 31.62 11.40 8.65
CA ALA A 672 31.13 10.02 8.63
C ALA A 672 31.82 9.12 9.69
N LEU A 673 33.11 9.34 9.94
CA LEU A 673 33.88 8.64 10.98
C LEU A 673 33.40 9.02 12.39
N VAL A 674 33.16 10.30 12.65
CA VAL A 674 32.57 10.78 13.92
C VAL A 674 31.22 10.13 14.19
N LYS A 675 30.35 10.03 13.17
CA LYS A 675 29.07 9.33 13.30
C LYS A 675 29.29 7.86 13.65
N LEU A 676 30.19 7.18 12.95
CA LEU A 676 30.48 5.78 13.17
C LEU A 676 31.02 5.49 14.58
N ARG A 677 31.88 6.38 15.09
CA ARG A 677 32.42 6.35 16.45
C ARG A 677 31.31 6.38 17.49
N GLY A 678 30.38 7.33 17.40
CA GLY A 678 29.34 7.49 18.42
C GLY A 678 28.31 6.34 18.48
N HIS A 679 28.32 5.42 17.51
CA HIS A 679 27.53 4.19 17.58
C HIS A 679 28.21 3.05 18.35
N VAL A 680 29.52 3.15 18.62
CA VAL A 680 30.26 2.15 19.39
C VAL A 680 29.98 2.37 20.88
N PRO A 681 29.52 1.34 21.64
CA PRO A 681 29.11 1.52 23.02
C PRO A 681 30.18 2.08 23.98
N LEU A 682 31.46 1.84 23.70
CA LEU A 682 32.56 2.40 24.51
C LEU A 682 32.78 3.90 24.34
N THR A 683 32.22 4.53 23.29
CA THR A 683 32.41 5.95 23.02
C THR A 683 31.71 6.79 24.09
N GLN A 684 32.46 7.70 24.70
CA GLN A 684 31.96 8.70 25.63
C GLN A 684 31.91 10.08 24.98
N ILE A 685 31.20 11.02 25.61
CA ILE A 685 31.13 12.41 25.14
C ILE A 685 32.51 13.06 25.10
N ALA A 686 33.40 12.70 26.04
CA ALA A 686 34.77 13.21 26.07
C ALA A 686 35.54 12.90 24.78
N ASP A 687 35.28 11.74 24.17
CA ASP A 687 35.92 11.31 22.90
C ASP A 687 35.44 12.14 21.70
N LEU A 688 34.34 12.89 21.83
CA LEU A 688 33.79 13.75 20.79
C LEU A 688 34.17 15.23 20.96
N ARG A 689 34.90 15.60 22.02
CA ARG A 689 35.21 17.01 22.35
C ARG A 689 35.81 17.77 21.17
N GLY A 690 36.87 17.24 20.57
CA GLY A 690 37.53 17.89 19.43
C GLY A 690 36.64 18.00 18.18
N ALA A 691 35.66 17.11 18.02
CA ALA A 691 34.68 17.19 16.93
C ALA A 691 33.58 18.22 17.23
N LEU A 692 33.14 18.32 18.48
CA LEU A 692 32.16 19.33 18.96
C LEU A 692 32.72 20.77 18.88
N GLU A 693 34.01 20.93 19.14
CA GLU A 693 34.73 22.21 19.07
C GLU A 693 35.26 22.53 17.66
N SER A 694 34.99 21.67 16.67
CA SER A 694 35.52 21.84 15.32
C SER A 694 34.88 23.03 14.60
N THR A 695 35.70 23.82 13.91
CA THR A 695 35.23 24.89 13.00
C THR A 695 34.65 24.32 11.70
N ASP A 696 34.88 23.04 11.39
CA ASP A 696 34.29 22.37 10.23
C ASP A 696 32.82 22.02 10.52
N VAL A 697 31.93 22.67 9.79
CA VAL A 697 30.49 22.52 9.87
C VAL A 697 30.04 21.06 9.83
N ASN A 698 30.58 20.24 8.92
CA ASN A 698 30.14 18.86 8.75
C ASN A 698 30.56 17.98 9.92
N VAL A 699 31.77 18.21 10.45
CA VAL A 699 32.33 17.47 11.58
C VAL A 699 31.58 17.81 12.87
N GLN A 700 31.35 19.09 13.12
CA GLN A 700 30.61 19.55 14.30
C GLN A 700 29.14 19.08 14.27
N GLU A 701 28.47 19.18 13.13
CA GLU A 701 27.09 18.67 12.98
C GLU A 701 27.02 17.15 13.12
N ALA A 702 28.02 16.42 12.64
CA ALA A 702 28.11 14.98 12.88
C ALA A 702 28.25 14.66 14.38
N ALA A 703 29.07 15.40 15.11
CA ALA A 703 29.26 15.22 16.55
C ALA A 703 27.98 15.51 17.33
N LEU A 704 27.29 16.62 17.05
CA LEU A 704 26.01 16.95 17.67
C LEU A 704 24.94 15.89 17.38
N GLY A 705 24.84 15.45 16.12
CA GLY A 705 23.86 14.46 15.68
C GLY A 705 24.08 13.07 16.30
N VAL A 706 25.31 12.72 16.69
CA VAL A 706 25.64 11.40 17.23
C VAL A 706 25.44 11.29 18.75
N LEU A 707 25.28 12.40 19.48
CA LEU A 707 25.11 12.38 20.95
C LEU A 707 23.94 11.49 21.41
N VAL A 708 22.84 11.45 20.65
CA VAL A 708 21.66 10.59 20.93
C VAL A 708 21.83 9.12 20.52
N TRP A 709 23.00 8.79 19.97
CA TRP A 709 23.38 7.44 19.59
C TRP A 709 24.44 6.84 20.49
N LEU A 710 25.06 7.64 21.36
CA LEU A 710 25.90 7.16 22.44
C LEU A 710 25.16 6.16 23.33
N ASP A 711 25.93 5.29 23.97
CA ASP A 711 25.38 4.32 24.91
C ASP A 711 24.91 5.00 26.20
N ASP A 712 25.66 6.01 26.66
CA ASP A 712 25.21 7.02 27.62
C ASP A 712 24.93 8.36 26.91
N ALA A 713 23.66 8.58 26.57
CA ALA A 713 23.23 9.77 25.85
C ALA A 713 22.88 10.95 26.78
N ALA A 714 22.60 10.70 28.07
CA ALA A 714 22.03 11.70 28.97
C ALA A 714 22.89 12.97 29.13
N PRO A 715 24.23 12.91 29.22
CA PRO A 715 25.05 14.12 29.32
C PRO A 715 25.17 14.89 28.00
N GLY A 716 24.63 14.37 26.89
CA GLY A 716 24.54 15.12 25.62
C GLY A 716 23.42 16.16 25.62
N LEU A 717 22.44 16.07 26.53
CA LEU A 717 21.29 16.97 26.56
C LEU A 717 21.69 18.46 26.75
N PRO A 718 22.53 18.84 27.74
CA PRO A 718 22.98 20.23 27.88
C PRO A 718 23.68 20.76 26.63
N ILE A 719 24.54 19.95 26.01
CA ILE A 719 25.28 20.31 24.80
C ILE A 719 24.31 20.60 23.64
N LEU A 720 23.28 19.78 23.46
CA LEU A 720 22.25 20.02 22.44
C LEU A 720 21.52 21.35 22.70
N LEU A 721 21.15 21.64 23.95
CA LEU A 721 20.44 22.87 24.33
C LEU A 721 21.26 24.14 24.13
N GLU A 722 22.58 24.09 24.33
CA GLU A 722 23.51 25.19 24.07
C GLU A 722 23.56 25.55 22.57
N HIS A 723 23.36 24.58 21.69
CA HIS A 723 23.44 24.76 20.23
C HIS A 723 22.11 25.11 19.55
N LEU A 724 21.05 25.38 20.32
CA LEU A 724 19.72 25.72 19.78
C LEU A 724 19.58 27.19 19.35
N ASP A 725 20.46 28.09 19.80
CA ASP A 725 20.38 29.51 19.43
C ASP A 725 21.14 29.81 18.12
N GLY A 726 22.10 28.97 17.74
CA GLY A 726 22.93 29.10 16.54
C GLY A 726 22.43 28.33 15.31
N ASP A 727 23.20 28.30 14.23
CA ASP A 727 22.83 27.58 12.99
C ASP A 727 22.75 26.06 13.15
N ARG A 728 23.40 25.55 14.19
CA ARG A 728 23.40 24.13 14.58
C ARG A 728 22.10 23.63 15.19
N ALA A 729 21.14 24.53 15.44
CA ALA A 729 19.79 24.19 15.86
C ALA A 729 19.13 23.15 14.93
N ARG A 730 19.41 23.21 13.62
CA ARG A 730 18.89 22.27 12.61
C ARG A 730 19.33 20.81 12.82
N VAL A 731 20.38 20.57 13.59
CA VAL A 731 20.84 19.23 13.96
C VAL A 731 20.47 18.93 15.40
N ALA A 732 20.77 19.86 16.31
CA ALA A 732 20.53 19.68 17.73
C ALA A 732 19.03 19.44 18.02
N MET A 733 18.15 20.25 17.43
CA MET A 733 16.71 20.12 17.64
C MET A 733 16.14 18.82 17.07
N TYR A 734 16.67 18.35 15.93
CA TYR A 734 16.25 17.08 15.33
C TYR A 734 16.74 15.85 16.13
N ALA A 735 17.75 16.01 16.99
CA ALA A 735 18.16 14.96 17.92
C ALA A 735 17.22 14.84 19.14
N MET A 736 16.55 15.93 19.53
CA MET A 736 15.73 16.00 20.75
C MET A 736 14.59 14.96 20.83
N PRO A 737 13.82 14.65 19.77
CA PRO A 737 12.80 13.60 19.82
C PRO A 737 13.36 12.21 20.14
N ARG A 738 14.61 11.92 19.73
CA ARG A 738 15.29 10.70 20.12
C ARG A 738 15.79 10.79 21.57
N MET A 739 16.36 11.92 21.96
CA MET A 739 16.79 12.17 23.35
C MET A 739 15.63 11.96 24.34
N ALA A 740 14.43 12.46 24.01
CA ALA A 740 13.20 12.28 24.78
C ALA A 740 12.84 10.83 25.09
N ARG A 741 13.30 9.89 24.27
CA ARG A 741 13.04 8.46 24.45
C ARG A 741 14.11 7.76 25.27
N LEU A 742 15.25 8.40 25.52
CA LEU A 742 16.45 7.82 26.15
C LEU A 742 16.67 8.29 27.58
N ILE A 743 15.98 9.36 28.01
CA ILE A 743 16.02 9.90 29.37
C ILE A 743 14.63 9.90 30.00
N PRO A 744 14.53 9.96 31.35
CA PRO A 744 13.25 10.11 32.03
C PRO A 744 12.50 11.37 31.60
N ARG A 745 11.15 11.29 31.55
CA ARG A 745 10.31 12.38 31.02
C ARG A 745 10.49 13.67 31.78
N GLU A 746 10.47 13.62 33.11
CA GLU A 746 10.60 14.79 33.99
C GLU A 746 11.88 15.59 33.71
N ARG A 747 13.01 14.89 33.53
CA ARG A 747 14.30 15.52 33.21
C ARG A 747 14.24 16.28 31.88
N LEU A 748 13.56 15.74 30.87
CA LEU A 748 13.39 16.45 29.61
C LEU A 748 12.44 17.64 29.75
N VAL A 749 11.33 17.49 30.48
CA VAL A 749 10.38 18.59 30.71
C VAL A 749 11.07 19.76 31.39
N HIS A 750 11.89 19.50 32.42
CA HIS A 750 12.68 20.54 33.09
C HIS A 750 13.62 21.26 32.12
N ALA A 751 14.32 20.51 31.26
CA ALA A 751 15.19 21.09 30.25
C ALA A 751 14.44 21.94 29.20
N LEU A 752 13.24 21.51 28.79
CA LEU A 752 12.38 22.27 27.89
C LEU A 752 11.81 23.53 28.57
N ALA A 753 11.51 23.47 29.87
CA ALA A 753 11.10 24.64 30.64
C ALA A 753 12.19 25.73 30.63
N GLN A 754 13.44 25.33 30.89
CA GLN A 754 14.60 26.24 30.83
C GLN A 754 14.81 26.82 29.42
N LEU A 755 14.61 26.01 28.38
CA LEU A 755 14.68 26.46 26.99
C LEU A 755 13.59 27.49 26.67
N LEU A 756 12.34 27.22 27.05
CA LEU A 756 11.18 28.09 26.81
C LEU A 756 11.19 29.38 27.65
N ALA A 757 11.96 29.41 28.73
CA ALA A 757 12.19 30.60 29.55
C ALA A 757 13.21 31.58 28.94
N ARG A 758 13.92 31.20 27.86
CA ARG A 758 14.87 32.10 27.19
C ARG A 758 14.13 33.30 26.57
N PRO A 759 14.73 34.51 26.59
CA PRO A 759 14.09 35.72 26.09
C PRO A 759 13.84 35.68 24.57
N TRP A 760 14.66 34.93 23.83
CA TRP A 760 14.53 34.75 22.39
C TRP A 760 14.72 33.29 22.00
N LEU A 761 13.91 32.81 21.06
CA LEU A 761 13.99 31.47 20.50
C LEU A 761 13.75 31.51 18.99
N LYS A 762 14.56 30.74 18.24
CA LYS A 762 14.30 30.48 16.82
C LYS A 762 12.94 29.82 16.64
N VAL A 763 12.17 30.30 15.67
CA VAL A 763 10.84 29.77 15.31
C VAL A 763 10.85 28.24 15.11
N THR A 764 11.88 27.68 14.45
CA THR A 764 12.02 26.22 14.27
C THR A 764 12.23 25.46 15.58
N VAL A 765 13.01 26.02 16.51
CA VAL A 765 13.28 25.42 17.83
C VAL A 765 12.03 25.47 18.69
N HIS A 766 11.36 26.62 18.73
CA HIS A 766 10.16 26.82 19.52
C HIS A 766 9.05 25.83 19.10
N LYS A 767 8.80 25.68 17.78
CA LYS A 767 7.85 24.67 17.26
C LYS A 767 8.13 23.27 17.78
N GLU A 768 9.38 22.84 17.66
CA GLU A 768 9.74 21.47 17.98
C GLU A 768 9.74 21.23 19.50
N ALA A 769 10.12 22.24 20.30
CA ALA A 769 9.98 22.19 21.75
C ALA A 769 8.52 21.97 22.17
N LEU A 770 7.55 22.71 21.60
CA LEU A 770 6.13 22.55 21.92
C LEU A 770 5.58 21.18 21.47
N ARG A 771 6.01 20.66 20.31
CA ARG A 771 5.66 19.29 19.88
C ARG A 771 6.16 18.23 20.87
N LEU A 772 7.37 18.41 21.39
CA LEU A 772 7.92 17.51 22.40
C LEU A 772 7.13 17.54 23.71
N LEU A 773 6.63 18.71 24.13
CA LEU A 773 5.75 18.81 25.30
C LEU A 773 4.48 17.96 25.10
N GLY A 774 3.83 18.05 23.94
CA GLY A 774 2.69 17.19 23.59
C GLY A 774 3.03 15.70 23.59
N GLN A 775 4.20 15.33 23.05
CA GLN A 775 4.67 13.94 23.06
C GLN A 775 4.93 13.40 24.48
N LEU A 776 5.42 14.26 25.39
CA LEU A 776 5.71 13.89 26.77
C LEU A 776 4.43 13.76 27.60
N ALA A 777 3.42 14.59 27.34
CA ALA A 777 2.07 14.49 27.90
C ALA A 777 2.03 14.36 29.44
N THR A 778 2.97 14.97 30.16
CA THR A 778 2.93 15.05 31.63
C THR A 778 2.26 16.34 32.06
N ALA A 779 1.66 16.38 33.26
CA ALA A 779 1.01 17.58 33.76
C ALA A 779 1.90 18.84 33.70
N PRO A 780 3.20 18.80 34.09
CA PRO A 780 4.09 19.95 33.93
C PRO A 780 4.36 20.33 32.46
N ALA A 781 4.41 19.36 31.54
CA ALA A 781 4.61 19.65 30.12
C ALA A 781 3.40 20.37 29.51
N LEU A 782 2.20 20.00 29.95
CA LEU A 782 0.95 20.61 29.49
C LEU A 782 0.77 22.02 30.04
N ALA A 783 1.13 22.24 31.31
CA ALA A 783 1.19 23.58 31.89
C ALA A 783 2.11 24.51 31.08
N LEU A 784 3.32 24.05 30.74
CA LEU A 784 4.25 24.82 29.89
C LEU A 784 3.68 25.09 28.49
N LEU A 785 2.96 24.13 27.91
CA LEU A 785 2.32 24.29 26.60
C LEU A 785 1.24 25.38 26.66
N ARG A 786 0.40 25.37 27.70
CA ARG A 786 -0.65 26.37 27.95
C ARG A 786 -0.06 27.75 28.21
N GLU A 787 0.94 27.85 29.07
CA GLU A 787 1.68 29.09 29.34
C GLU A 787 2.32 29.67 28.07
N SER A 788 2.86 28.82 27.20
CA SER A 788 3.43 29.24 25.93
C SER A 788 2.36 29.75 24.97
N TRP A 789 1.20 29.08 24.89
CA TRP A 789 0.08 29.48 24.05
C TRP A 789 -0.50 30.85 24.41
N ALA A 790 -0.49 31.21 25.70
CA ALA A 790 -0.99 32.49 26.19
C ALA A 790 -0.12 33.69 25.77
N LYS A 791 1.11 33.45 25.30
CA LYS A 791 2.03 34.49 24.82
C LYS A 791 1.77 34.79 23.32
N PRO A 792 2.14 35.98 22.82
CA PRO A 792 2.15 36.23 21.39
C PRO A 792 3.18 35.32 20.70
N LEU A 793 2.70 34.46 19.79
CA LEU A 793 3.51 33.46 19.10
C LEU A 793 3.45 33.65 17.59
N HIS A 794 4.55 33.33 16.90
CA HIS A 794 4.57 33.21 15.44
C HIS A 794 3.55 32.14 14.98
N ARG A 795 2.81 32.39 13.90
CA ARG A 795 1.81 31.51 13.29
C ARG A 795 2.17 30.03 13.34
N ASP A 796 3.27 29.66 12.72
CA ASP A 796 3.66 28.25 12.65
C ASP A 796 4.03 27.63 14.02
N VAL A 797 4.41 28.44 15.04
CA VAL A 797 4.61 27.98 16.43
C VAL A 797 3.26 27.69 17.08
N ARG A 798 2.24 28.52 16.80
CA ARG A 798 0.85 28.24 17.20
C ARG A 798 0.36 26.93 16.58
N ILE A 799 0.59 26.70 15.29
CA ILE A 799 0.26 25.42 14.63
C ILE A 799 0.95 24.23 15.32
N ALA A 800 2.21 24.38 15.73
CA ALA A 800 2.93 23.33 16.46
C ALA A 800 2.33 23.07 17.86
N ALA A 801 1.94 24.13 18.59
CA ALA A 801 1.26 24.02 19.87
C ALA A 801 -0.12 23.36 19.75
N LEU A 802 -0.88 23.72 18.73
CA LEU A 802 -2.14 23.08 18.35
C LEU A 802 -1.94 21.58 18.11
N HIS A 803 -0.93 21.20 17.32
CA HIS A 803 -0.63 19.78 17.07
C HIS A 803 -0.25 19.02 18.34
N ALA A 804 0.47 19.68 19.25
CA ALA A 804 0.80 19.12 20.56
C ALA A 804 -0.48 18.92 21.41
N ALA A 805 -1.34 19.92 21.52
CA ALA A 805 -2.63 19.82 22.22
C ALA A 805 -3.52 18.70 21.64
N ARG A 806 -3.60 18.59 20.30
CA ARG A 806 -4.37 17.53 19.64
C ARG A 806 -3.88 16.11 19.97
N SER A 807 -2.62 15.94 20.35
CA SER A 807 -2.07 14.64 20.72
C SER A 807 -2.45 14.18 22.14
N VAL A 808 -3.06 15.06 22.94
CA VAL A 808 -3.46 14.81 24.34
C VAL A 808 -4.91 15.21 24.62
N PRO A 809 -5.89 14.70 23.84
CA PRO A 809 -7.30 15.14 23.93
C PRO A 809 -8.02 14.74 25.23
N GLY A 810 -7.40 13.94 26.10
CA GLY A 810 -7.93 13.66 27.45
C GLY A 810 -7.76 14.84 28.41
N GLN A 811 -6.89 15.77 28.10
CA GLN A 811 -6.51 16.88 28.98
C GLN A 811 -7.35 18.12 28.67
N GLU A 812 -7.97 18.71 29.69
CA GLU A 812 -8.90 19.82 29.49
C GLU A 812 -8.19 21.08 28.96
N ASP A 813 -6.96 21.34 29.43
CA ASP A 813 -6.11 22.43 28.94
C ASP A 813 -5.86 22.36 27.43
N ALA A 814 -5.83 21.15 26.85
CA ALA A 814 -5.63 20.98 25.41
C ALA A 814 -6.83 21.53 24.62
N TRP A 815 -8.04 21.41 25.15
CA TRP A 815 -9.26 21.89 24.49
C TRP A 815 -9.37 23.41 24.48
N GLU A 816 -8.79 24.10 25.47
CA GLU A 816 -8.68 25.57 25.44
C GLU A 816 -7.84 26.03 24.24
N ILE A 817 -6.68 25.38 24.01
CA ILE A 817 -5.80 25.66 22.86
C ILE A 817 -6.52 25.37 21.54
N LEU A 818 -7.14 24.19 21.43
CA LEU A 818 -7.86 23.79 20.20
C LEU A 818 -9.00 24.76 19.87
N THR A 819 -9.79 25.16 20.87
CA THR A 819 -10.91 26.08 20.69
C THR A 819 -10.45 27.49 20.34
N SER A 820 -9.37 27.96 20.98
CA SER A 820 -8.75 29.26 20.68
C SER A 820 -8.20 29.28 19.25
N ALA A 821 -7.53 28.21 18.82
CA ALA A 821 -6.95 28.11 17.49
C ALA A 821 -8.00 28.09 16.37
N ALA A 822 -9.18 27.53 16.62
CA ALA A 822 -10.28 27.49 15.65
C ALA A 822 -10.89 28.88 15.37
N ARG A 823 -10.65 29.84 16.28
CA ARG A 823 -11.10 31.24 16.18
C ARG A 823 -9.93 32.21 15.98
N ASP A 824 -8.75 31.70 15.71
CA ASP A 824 -7.56 32.52 15.48
C ASP A 824 -7.74 33.36 14.21
N ASP A 825 -7.29 34.61 14.21
CA ASP A 825 -7.40 35.48 13.04
C ASP A 825 -6.54 34.99 11.87
N ASP A 826 -5.48 34.22 12.16
CA ASP A 826 -4.63 33.63 11.13
C ASP A 826 -5.27 32.38 10.50
N GLN A 827 -5.57 32.48 9.21
CA GLN A 827 -6.22 31.41 8.46
C GLN A 827 -5.48 30.06 8.50
N ASP A 828 -4.14 30.03 8.59
CA ASP A 828 -3.40 28.78 8.56
C ASP A 828 -3.48 28.06 9.92
N VAL A 829 -3.65 28.82 11.01
CA VAL A 829 -3.91 28.26 12.35
C VAL A 829 -5.29 27.62 12.39
N ALA A 830 -6.33 28.33 11.91
CA ALA A 830 -7.69 27.78 11.82
C ALA A 830 -7.77 26.58 10.87
N ARG A 831 -7.07 26.61 9.73
CA ARG A 831 -6.97 25.46 8.81
C ARG A 831 -6.34 24.24 9.47
N ALA A 832 -5.28 24.41 10.26
CA ALA A 832 -4.63 23.29 10.93
C ALA A 832 -5.53 22.55 11.94
N VAL A 833 -6.58 23.20 12.45
CA VAL A 833 -7.61 22.57 13.29
C VAL A 833 -8.43 21.57 12.46
N VAL A 834 -8.83 21.97 11.25
CA VAL A 834 -9.78 21.18 10.45
C VAL A 834 -9.11 20.20 9.50
N GLU A 835 -7.89 20.47 9.04
CA GLU A 835 -7.10 19.60 8.14
C GLU A 835 -6.51 18.40 8.92
N VAL A 836 -7.41 17.55 9.40
CA VAL A 836 -7.10 16.41 10.27
C VAL A 836 -7.84 15.17 9.80
N GLY A 837 -7.13 14.05 9.70
CA GLY A 837 -7.75 12.77 9.36
C GLY A 837 -8.56 12.20 10.53
N LEU A 838 -9.70 11.56 10.25
CA LEU A 838 -10.58 10.98 11.27
C LEU A 838 -9.85 10.02 12.23
N SER A 839 -8.89 9.24 11.71
CA SER A 839 -8.12 8.24 12.46
C SER A 839 -7.02 8.82 13.36
N SER A 840 -6.74 10.13 13.28
CA SER A 840 -5.72 10.73 14.14
C SER A 840 -6.24 11.05 15.54
N LEU A 841 -7.56 10.94 15.77
CA LEU A 841 -8.20 11.15 17.06
C LEU A 841 -8.98 9.89 17.48
N PRO A 842 -8.87 9.44 18.74
CA PRO A 842 -9.70 8.36 19.26
C PRO A 842 -11.19 8.67 19.15
N ALA A 843 -12.00 7.65 18.86
CA ALA A 843 -13.44 7.80 18.58
C ALA A 843 -14.22 8.58 19.66
N ALA A 844 -13.84 8.42 20.93
CA ALA A 844 -14.49 9.08 22.06
C ALA A 844 -14.38 10.62 22.03
N TYR A 845 -13.31 11.17 21.45
CA TYR A 845 -13.07 12.61 21.40
C TYR A 845 -13.57 13.27 20.11
N ARG A 846 -13.93 12.47 19.10
CA ARG A 846 -14.34 12.98 17.78
C ARG A 846 -15.57 13.90 17.85
N PRO A 847 -16.65 13.61 18.62
CA PRO A 847 -17.80 14.52 18.69
C PRO A 847 -17.43 15.90 19.25
N ARG A 848 -16.64 15.94 20.33
CA ARG A 848 -16.16 17.20 20.91
C ARG A 848 -15.23 17.95 19.96
N TYR A 849 -14.39 17.24 19.21
CA TYR A 849 -13.52 17.84 18.21
C TYR A 849 -14.30 18.42 17.02
N LEU A 850 -15.38 17.75 16.60
CA LEU A 850 -16.28 18.25 15.57
C LEU A 850 -16.95 19.58 15.99
N GLU A 851 -17.26 19.77 17.26
CA GLU A 851 -17.77 21.06 17.76
C GLU A 851 -16.73 22.18 17.59
N VAL A 852 -15.46 21.90 17.90
CA VAL A 852 -14.35 22.86 17.69
C VAL A 852 -14.16 23.14 16.20
N MET A 853 -14.18 22.12 15.35
CA MET A 853 -14.10 22.29 13.89
C MET A 853 -15.26 23.16 13.37
N GLY A 854 -16.47 22.98 13.91
CA GLY A 854 -17.67 23.70 13.51
C GLY A 854 -17.55 25.22 13.65
N THR A 855 -16.76 25.73 14.60
CA THR A 855 -16.56 27.18 14.76
C THR A 855 -15.81 27.81 13.58
N VAL A 856 -15.05 27.03 12.82
CA VAL A 856 -14.33 27.51 11.62
C VAL A 856 -15.30 27.89 10.50
N ALA A 857 -16.56 27.45 10.54
CA ALA A 857 -17.58 27.84 9.57
C ALA A 857 -17.90 29.34 9.56
N ASP A 858 -17.59 30.05 10.65
CA ASP A 858 -17.77 31.50 10.80
C ASP A 858 -16.46 32.28 10.62
N HIS A 859 -15.36 31.59 10.32
CA HIS A 859 -14.05 32.21 10.16
C HIS A 859 -14.01 33.11 8.90
N PRO A 860 -13.40 34.32 8.95
CA PRO A 860 -13.42 35.27 7.83
C PRO A 860 -12.76 34.74 6.55
N SER A 861 -11.70 33.94 6.65
CA SER A 861 -11.02 33.34 5.48
C SER A 861 -11.85 32.23 4.79
N PRO A 862 -12.17 32.38 3.48
CA PRO A 862 -12.82 31.33 2.69
C PRO A 862 -11.99 30.04 2.57
N LEU A 863 -10.66 30.14 2.64
CA LEU A 863 -9.77 28.98 2.58
C LEU A 863 -9.92 28.09 3.81
N ALA A 864 -10.08 28.69 5.00
CA ALA A 864 -10.34 27.96 6.24
C ALA A 864 -11.70 27.26 6.21
N ARG A 865 -12.75 27.95 5.74
CA ARG A 865 -14.09 27.35 5.56
C ARG A 865 -14.05 26.20 4.56
N THR A 866 -13.33 26.33 3.44
CA THR A 866 -13.19 25.27 2.44
C THR A 866 -12.51 24.03 3.01
N ALA A 867 -11.44 24.22 3.80
CA ALA A 867 -10.73 23.12 4.47
C ALA A 867 -11.63 22.37 5.47
N LEU A 868 -12.53 23.09 6.17
CA LEU A 868 -13.55 22.48 7.04
C LEU A 868 -14.46 21.54 6.24
N PHE A 869 -15.10 22.01 5.18
CA PHE A 869 -16.05 21.18 4.42
C PHE A 869 -15.39 20.05 3.63
N THR A 870 -14.13 20.22 3.22
CA THR A 870 -13.31 19.13 2.68
C THR A 870 -13.11 18.02 3.71
N SER A 871 -12.87 18.39 4.97
CA SER A 871 -12.65 17.42 6.05
C SER A 871 -13.96 16.76 6.52
N LEU A 872 -15.06 17.53 6.57
CA LEU A 872 -16.41 17.01 6.82
C LEU A 872 -16.81 15.97 5.77
N SER A 873 -16.73 16.31 4.49
CA SER A 873 -17.02 15.40 3.37
C SER A 873 -16.06 14.20 3.31
N GLY A 874 -14.80 14.41 3.71
CA GLY A 874 -13.76 13.37 3.81
C GLY A 874 -13.96 12.36 4.95
N GLY A 875 -14.98 12.52 5.79
CA GLY A 875 -15.39 11.52 6.78
C GLY A 875 -15.85 12.08 8.11
N TRP A 876 -15.51 13.32 8.47
CA TRP A 876 -15.91 13.90 9.76
C TRP A 876 -17.43 14.08 9.91
N ALA A 877 -18.17 14.24 8.81
CA ALA A 877 -19.63 14.27 8.84
C ALA A 877 -20.25 12.98 9.42
N SER A 878 -19.52 11.86 9.38
CA SER A 878 -19.97 10.58 9.95
C SER A 878 -19.96 10.55 11.49
N VAL A 879 -19.24 11.47 12.14
CA VAL A 879 -19.13 11.54 13.61
C VAL A 879 -20.45 12.00 14.23
N SER A 880 -21.04 13.07 13.68
CA SER A 880 -22.39 13.53 14.01
C SER A 880 -23.03 14.11 12.75
N PRO A 881 -23.85 13.31 12.04
CA PRO A 881 -24.54 13.76 10.84
C PRO A 881 -25.42 14.99 11.08
N VAL A 882 -26.02 15.09 12.28
CA VAL A 882 -26.85 16.24 12.68
C VAL A 882 -26.00 17.50 12.75
N ARG A 883 -24.93 17.50 13.56
CA ARG A 883 -24.09 18.69 13.72
C ARG A 883 -23.44 19.14 12.42
N ALA A 884 -22.93 18.20 11.63
CA ALA A 884 -22.33 18.51 10.33
C ALA A 884 -23.35 19.10 9.36
N SER A 885 -24.60 18.63 9.39
CA SER A 885 -25.69 19.17 8.56
C SER A 885 -26.12 20.56 9.01
N GLU A 886 -26.17 20.85 10.32
CA GLU A 886 -26.46 22.20 10.83
C GLU A 886 -25.43 23.22 10.35
N VAL A 887 -24.13 22.88 10.51
CA VAL A 887 -23.03 23.74 10.07
C VAL A 887 -23.07 23.95 8.54
N ALA A 888 -23.34 22.89 7.79
CA ALA A 888 -23.48 22.99 6.33
C ALA A 888 -24.69 23.83 5.91
N ALA A 889 -25.84 23.64 6.53
CA ALA A 889 -27.05 24.42 6.23
C ALA A 889 -26.85 25.91 6.53
N ALA A 890 -26.21 26.25 7.65
CA ALA A 890 -25.91 27.64 8.00
C ALA A 890 -25.03 28.33 6.93
N VAL A 891 -23.99 27.67 6.44
CA VAL A 891 -23.09 28.20 5.40
C VAL A 891 -23.80 28.31 4.04
N VAL A 892 -24.62 27.33 3.67
CA VAL A 892 -25.42 27.41 2.44
C VAL A 892 -26.48 28.51 2.54
N GLY A 893 -27.10 28.73 3.69
CA GLY A 893 -28.14 29.74 3.89
C GLY A 893 -27.63 31.19 3.97
N ARG A 894 -26.34 31.42 4.24
CA ARG A 894 -25.75 32.77 4.43
C ARG A 894 -25.68 33.62 3.15
N LEU A 895 -25.71 32.99 1.98
CA LEU A 895 -25.60 33.63 0.66
C LEU A 895 -24.31 34.45 0.40
N ASP A 896 -23.24 34.26 1.18
CA ASP A 896 -21.94 34.93 0.96
C ASP A 896 -21.20 34.42 -0.29
N LEU A 897 -20.72 35.33 -1.15
CA LEU A 897 -20.10 34.99 -2.45
C LEU A 897 -18.90 34.03 -2.36
N HIS A 898 -18.17 34.06 -1.26
CA HIS A 898 -16.94 33.30 -1.05
C HIS A 898 -17.16 32.02 -0.22
N ASP A 899 -18.38 31.73 0.21
CA ASP A 899 -18.66 30.51 0.95
C ASP A 899 -18.46 29.24 0.09
N PRO A 900 -17.88 28.17 0.66
CA PRO A 900 -17.69 26.89 -0.01
C PRO A 900 -18.98 26.05 -0.06
N TRP A 901 -20.09 26.67 -0.46
CA TRP A 901 -21.44 26.13 -0.35
C TRP A 901 -21.63 24.79 -1.10
N ARG A 902 -20.86 24.53 -2.17
CA ARG A 902 -20.90 23.25 -2.90
C ARG A 902 -20.40 22.09 -2.05
N HIS A 903 -19.29 22.26 -1.36
CA HIS A 903 -18.78 21.25 -0.42
C HIS A 903 -19.72 21.08 0.78
N ALA A 904 -20.38 22.16 1.23
CA ALA A 904 -21.41 22.08 2.26
C ALA A 904 -22.66 21.30 1.78
N ALA A 905 -23.09 21.47 0.53
CA ALA A 905 -24.17 20.70 -0.07
C ALA A 905 -23.87 19.19 -0.12
N GLU A 906 -22.63 18.80 -0.42
CA GLU A 906 -22.20 17.39 -0.34
C GLU A 906 -22.29 16.84 1.09
N VAL A 907 -21.93 17.64 2.11
CA VAL A 907 -22.08 17.25 3.52
C VAL A 907 -23.56 17.07 3.90
N LEU A 908 -24.46 17.95 3.43
CA LEU A 908 -25.90 17.79 3.62
C LEU A 908 -26.42 16.50 2.99
N ALA A 909 -25.97 16.16 1.78
CA ALA A 909 -26.34 14.92 1.12
C ALA A 909 -25.89 13.67 1.90
N GLN A 910 -24.67 13.67 2.45
CA GLN A 910 -24.21 12.61 3.34
C GLN A 910 -25.03 12.53 4.64
N GLY A 911 -25.43 13.69 5.18
CA GLY A 911 -26.26 13.83 6.36
C GLY A 911 -27.67 13.25 6.17
N ALA A 912 -28.29 13.52 5.01
CA ALA A 912 -29.66 13.16 4.65
C ALA A 912 -29.97 11.65 4.67
N ARG A 913 -28.94 10.79 4.70
CA ARG A 913 -29.09 9.37 5.04
C ARG A 913 -29.64 9.13 6.45
N SER A 914 -29.62 10.13 7.33
CA SER A 914 -30.20 10.09 8.67
C SER A 914 -31.53 10.86 8.72
N PRO A 915 -32.65 10.23 9.11
CA PRO A 915 -33.94 10.92 9.26
C PRO A 915 -33.88 12.13 10.21
N LYS A 916 -32.97 12.10 11.18
CA LYS A 916 -32.77 13.19 12.16
C LYS A 916 -32.31 14.50 11.52
N THR A 917 -31.79 14.48 10.28
CA THR A 917 -31.32 15.69 9.58
C THR A 917 -32.33 16.22 8.56
N HIS A 918 -33.44 15.53 8.34
CA HIS A 918 -34.42 15.90 7.31
C HIS A 918 -35.05 17.26 7.57
N ALA A 919 -35.39 17.57 8.83
CA ALA A 919 -35.94 18.87 9.20
C ALA A 919 -34.97 20.03 8.88
N ILE A 920 -33.66 19.82 9.05
CA ILE A 920 -32.62 20.80 8.70
C ILE A 920 -32.61 21.05 7.19
N CYS A 921 -32.68 19.99 6.39
CA CYS A 921 -32.68 20.09 4.93
C CYS A 921 -33.96 20.77 4.41
N VAL A 922 -35.12 20.45 4.98
CA VAL A 922 -36.40 21.09 4.63
C VAL A 922 -36.37 22.57 4.96
N ALA A 923 -35.95 22.96 6.16
CA ALA A 923 -35.86 24.35 6.57
C ALA A 923 -34.91 25.16 5.67
N LEU A 924 -33.75 24.60 5.31
CA LEU A 924 -32.81 25.22 4.38
C LEU A 924 -33.44 25.43 2.99
N VAL A 925 -34.11 24.41 2.45
CA VAL A 925 -34.76 24.51 1.13
C VAL A 925 -35.85 25.59 1.15
N GLU A 926 -36.67 25.65 2.21
CA GLU A 926 -37.69 26.69 2.38
C GLU A 926 -37.07 28.09 2.47
N GLN A 927 -35.98 28.25 3.22
CA GLN A 927 -35.20 29.49 3.28
C GLN A 927 -34.68 29.92 1.90
N LEU A 928 -34.08 28.99 1.14
CA LEU A 928 -33.53 29.29 -0.18
C LEU A 928 -34.61 29.59 -1.22
N ILE A 929 -35.78 28.94 -1.14
CA ILE A 929 -36.94 29.27 -1.98
C ILE A 929 -37.37 30.72 -1.72
N ALA A 930 -37.54 31.10 -0.46
CA ALA A 930 -37.95 32.46 -0.09
C ALA A 930 -36.92 33.50 -0.56
N ALA A 931 -35.63 33.24 -0.38
CA ALA A 931 -34.57 34.13 -0.86
C ALA A 931 -34.51 34.22 -2.40
N ALA A 932 -34.68 33.10 -3.10
CA ALA A 932 -34.67 33.09 -4.56
C ALA A 932 -35.91 33.78 -5.17
N GLN A 933 -37.00 33.93 -4.41
CA GLN A 933 -38.18 34.67 -4.88
C GLN A 933 -37.89 36.16 -5.07
N VAL A 934 -37.01 36.74 -4.26
CA VAL A 934 -36.65 38.17 -4.30
C VAL A 934 -35.37 38.44 -5.13
N ASP A 935 -34.58 37.40 -5.41
CA ASP A 935 -33.32 37.45 -6.18
C ASP A 935 -33.58 37.14 -7.68
N LEU A 936 -34.22 38.08 -8.38
CA LEU A 936 -34.73 37.90 -9.76
C LEU A 936 -33.98 38.68 -10.84
N ALA A 937 -33.25 39.74 -10.48
CA ALA A 937 -32.64 40.65 -11.43
C ALA A 937 -31.11 40.52 -11.41
N PRO A 938 -30.44 40.49 -12.59
CA PRO A 938 -28.99 40.47 -12.67
C PRO A 938 -28.33 41.57 -11.85
N ALA A 939 -27.57 41.17 -10.82
CA ALA A 939 -26.86 42.09 -9.95
C ALA A 939 -25.45 41.59 -9.61
N GLY A 940 -24.48 42.51 -9.59
CA GLY A 940 -23.10 42.24 -9.16
C GLY A 940 -22.33 41.25 -10.05
N GLU A 941 -21.28 40.64 -9.47
CA GLU A 941 -20.42 39.66 -10.16
C GLU A 941 -21.06 38.26 -10.29
N ARG A 942 -22.11 37.96 -9.52
CA ARG A 942 -22.86 36.69 -9.58
C ARG A 942 -24.34 36.91 -9.27
N ASP A 943 -25.19 36.56 -10.23
CA ASP A 943 -26.65 36.67 -10.15
C ASP A 943 -27.33 35.41 -9.57
N GLN A 944 -28.51 35.56 -8.97
CA GLN A 944 -29.37 34.46 -8.52
C GLN A 944 -28.69 33.46 -7.55
N LEU A 945 -27.94 33.97 -6.57
CA LEU A 945 -27.16 33.16 -5.64
C LEU A 945 -28.03 32.14 -4.89
N ALA A 946 -29.21 32.56 -4.42
CA ALA A 946 -30.13 31.67 -3.70
C ALA A 946 -30.65 30.55 -4.60
N HIS A 947 -30.96 30.84 -5.86
CA HIS A 947 -31.40 29.86 -6.84
C HIS A 947 -30.28 28.86 -7.19
N GLN A 948 -29.05 29.34 -7.41
CA GLN A 948 -27.90 28.49 -7.67
C GLN A 948 -27.62 27.52 -6.52
N ARG A 949 -27.72 28.00 -5.27
CA ARG A 949 -27.54 27.18 -4.08
C ARG A 949 -28.66 26.16 -3.90
N LEU A 950 -29.91 26.58 -4.08
CA LEU A 950 -31.06 25.68 -4.05
C LEU A 950 -30.85 24.54 -5.05
N ARG A 951 -30.58 24.86 -6.31
CA ARG A 951 -30.33 23.86 -7.34
C ARG A 951 -29.18 22.91 -6.96
N GLY A 952 -28.04 23.44 -6.51
CA GLY A 952 -26.91 22.59 -6.15
C GLY A 952 -27.14 21.71 -4.91
N VAL A 953 -27.94 22.16 -3.93
CA VAL A 953 -28.36 21.31 -2.80
C VAL A 953 -29.26 20.18 -3.29
N LEU A 954 -30.25 20.48 -4.14
CA LEU A 954 -31.15 19.47 -4.69
C LEU A 954 -30.42 18.46 -5.58
N ASP A 955 -29.46 18.92 -6.39
CA ASP A 955 -28.61 18.06 -7.22
C ASP A 955 -27.74 17.13 -6.34
N ALA A 956 -27.15 17.66 -5.25
CA ALA A 956 -26.37 16.86 -4.30
C ALA A 956 -27.22 15.80 -3.59
N LEU A 957 -28.43 16.15 -3.14
CA LEU A 957 -29.37 15.21 -2.50
C LEU A 957 -29.84 14.13 -3.48
N SER A 958 -30.08 14.47 -4.75
CA SER A 958 -30.57 13.53 -5.76
C SER A 958 -29.54 12.48 -6.18
N ALA A 959 -28.26 12.72 -5.92
CA ALA A 959 -27.19 11.80 -6.24
C ALA A 959 -27.14 10.56 -5.32
N ASP A 960 -27.79 10.62 -4.16
CA ASP A 960 -27.79 9.55 -3.16
C ASP A 960 -29.15 8.85 -3.08
N ARG A 961 -29.17 7.52 -3.22
CA ARG A 961 -30.41 6.71 -3.22
C ARG A 961 -30.69 6.00 -1.90
N HIS A 962 -29.98 6.34 -0.82
CA HIS A 962 -30.26 5.75 0.49
C HIS A 962 -31.76 5.85 0.83
N PRO A 963 -32.43 4.79 1.33
CA PRO A 963 -33.88 4.80 1.57
C PRO A 963 -34.37 5.99 2.40
N ASN A 964 -33.64 6.33 3.46
CA ASN A 964 -33.96 7.53 4.25
C ASN A 964 -33.85 8.82 3.44
N ASN A 965 -32.85 8.96 2.55
CA ASN A 965 -32.77 10.14 1.70
C ASN A 965 -33.92 10.17 0.67
N ALA A 966 -34.33 9.02 0.13
CA ALA A 966 -35.48 8.94 -0.78
C ALA A 966 -36.76 9.49 -0.14
N VAL A 967 -37.01 9.20 1.16
CA VAL A 967 -38.14 9.79 1.91
C VAL A 967 -38.05 11.32 1.98
N LEU A 968 -36.86 11.88 2.23
CA LEU A 968 -36.65 13.33 2.20
C LEU A 968 -36.90 13.89 0.80
N LEU A 969 -36.43 13.22 -0.24
CA LEU A 969 -36.64 13.63 -1.64
C LEU A 969 -38.13 13.64 -2.00
N GLU A 970 -38.91 12.63 -1.62
CA GLU A 970 -40.37 12.60 -1.82
C GLU A 970 -41.06 13.78 -1.12
N LEU A 971 -40.69 14.06 0.13
CA LEU A 971 -41.22 15.19 0.90
C LEU A 971 -40.92 16.55 0.24
N LEU A 972 -39.67 16.75 -0.20
CA LEU A 972 -39.25 17.98 -0.89
C LEU A 972 -39.90 18.08 -2.28
N ALA A 973 -40.02 16.97 -3.00
CA ALA A 973 -40.67 16.90 -4.31
C ALA A 973 -42.11 17.40 -4.25
N ALA A 974 -42.91 16.88 -3.30
CA ALA A 974 -44.30 17.29 -3.12
C ALA A 974 -44.44 18.80 -2.84
N LYS A 975 -43.60 19.34 -1.93
CA LYS A 975 -43.58 20.78 -1.60
C LYS A 975 -43.22 21.66 -2.79
N LEU A 976 -42.21 21.27 -3.58
CA LEU A 976 -41.74 22.02 -4.74
C LEU A 976 -42.71 21.93 -5.92
N CYS A 977 -43.33 20.77 -6.15
CA CYS A 977 -44.33 20.59 -7.23
C CYS A 977 -45.59 21.42 -7.01
N ALA A 978 -45.96 21.71 -5.76
CA ALA A 978 -47.09 22.59 -5.45
C ALA A 978 -46.86 24.06 -5.89
N GLN A 979 -45.63 24.44 -6.25
CA GLN A 979 -45.28 25.81 -6.65
C GLN A 979 -44.86 25.84 -8.13
N PRO A 980 -45.60 26.50 -9.04
CA PRO A 980 -45.33 26.46 -10.49
C PRO A 980 -43.89 26.83 -10.89
N ARG A 981 -43.29 27.81 -10.21
CA ARG A 981 -41.89 28.24 -10.44
C ARG A 981 -40.85 27.15 -10.14
N TRP A 982 -41.13 26.30 -9.15
CA TRP A 982 -40.20 25.29 -8.65
C TRP A 982 -40.57 23.86 -9.06
N TRP A 983 -41.66 23.72 -9.81
CA TRP A 983 -42.21 22.45 -10.23
C TRP A 983 -41.17 21.52 -10.86
N LEU A 984 -40.34 22.03 -11.79
CA LEU A 984 -39.31 21.22 -12.45
C LEU A 984 -38.27 20.68 -11.46
N ALA A 985 -37.91 21.46 -10.44
CA ALA A 985 -37.00 21.01 -9.40
C ALA A 985 -37.66 19.91 -8.54
N GLY A 986 -38.93 20.07 -8.17
CA GLY A 986 -39.70 19.06 -7.47
C GLY A 986 -39.85 17.76 -8.26
N ALA A 987 -40.18 17.85 -9.54
CA ALA A 987 -40.32 16.72 -10.45
C ALA A 987 -39.02 15.92 -10.58
N ARG A 988 -37.87 16.60 -10.64
CA ARG A 988 -36.54 15.96 -10.63
C ARG A 988 -36.31 15.14 -9.36
N LEU A 989 -36.65 15.68 -8.19
CA LEU A 989 -36.54 14.95 -6.92
C LEU A 989 -37.48 13.74 -6.89
N GLY A 990 -38.72 13.89 -7.37
CA GLY A 990 -39.70 12.81 -7.46
C GLY A 990 -39.19 11.64 -8.32
N ILE A 991 -38.63 11.96 -9.50
CA ILE A 991 -37.96 10.98 -10.38
C ILE A 991 -36.80 10.31 -9.64
N ALA A 992 -35.94 11.07 -8.96
CA ALA A 992 -34.78 10.55 -8.24
C ALA A 992 -35.16 9.60 -7.08
N ALA A 993 -36.24 9.93 -6.36
CA ALA A 993 -36.77 9.14 -5.26
C ALA A 993 -37.46 7.85 -5.74
N ALA A 994 -38.16 7.90 -6.88
CA ALA A 994 -38.97 6.79 -7.38
C ALA A 994 -38.18 5.49 -7.57
N SER A 995 -38.73 4.38 -7.05
CA SER A 995 -38.25 3.04 -7.34
C SER A 995 -38.42 2.70 -8.83
N ASN A 996 -37.65 1.73 -9.34
CA ASN A 996 -37.64 1.44 -10.79
C ASN A 996 -39.03 1.05 -11.32
N ASP A 997 -39.76 0.25 -10.54
CA ASP A 997 -41.11 -0.23 -10.83
C ASP A 997 -42.18 0.88 -10.81
N ARG A 998 -41.97 1.93 -10.01
CA ARG A 998 -42.88 3.09 -9.94
C ARG A 998 -42.47 4.23 -10.86
N LEU A 999 -41.29 4.16 -11.50
CA LEU A 999 -40.74 5.30 -12.23
C LEU A 999 -41.64 5.75 -13.37
N GLY A 1000 -42.18 4.82 -14.17
CA GLY A 1000 -43.07 5.16 -15.28
C GLY A 1000 -44.34 5.85 -14.81
N ALA A 1001 -45.01 5.30 -13.79
CA ALA A 1001 -46.19 5.91 -13.17
C ALA A 1001 -45.90 7.33 -12.62
N VAL A 1002 -44.81 7.49 -11.87
CA VAL A 1002 -44.40 8.81 -11.33
C VAL A 1002 -44.13 9.81 -12.45
N VAL A 1003 -43.47 9.40 -13.52
CA VAL A 1003 -43.22 10.28 -14.67
C VAL A 1003 -44.54 10.68 -15.34
N ILE A 1004 -45.48 9.75 -15.54
CA ILE A 1004 -46.80 10.06 -16.12
C ILE A 1004 -47.57 11.06 -15.25
N GLU A 1005 -47.62 10.84 -13.94
CA GLU A 1005 -48.26 11.76 -12.99
C GLU A 1005 -47.64 13.16 -13.06
N LEU A 1006 -46.31 13.24 -13.17
CA LEU A 1006 -45.61 14.51 -13.33
C LEU A 1006 -45.92 15.17 -14.68
N VAL A 1007 -45.89 14.45 -15.80
CA VAL A 1007 -46.22 15.02 -17.12
C VAL A 1007 -47.65 15.61 -17.10
N ALA A 1008 -48.62 14.89 -16.54
CA ALA A 1008 -50.01 15.38 -16.42
C ALA A 1008 -50.14 16.60 -15.50
N ALA A 1009 -49.30 16.70 -14.47
CA ALA A 1009 -49.27 17.82 -13.52
C ALA A 1009 -48.36 18.99 -13.96
N ALA A 1010 -47.73 18.92 -15.15
CA ALA A 1010 -46.76 19.91 -15.59
C ALA A 1010 -47.44 21.28 -15.85
N PRO A 1011 -46.90 22.40 -15.34
CA PRO A 1011 -47.48 23.72 -15.55
C PRO A 1011 -47.55 24.16 -17.04
N THR A 1012 -46.65 23.62 -17.87
CA THR A 1012 -46.60 23.86 -19.31
C THR A 1012 -46.06 22.61 -20.01
N ALA A 1013 -46.37 22.44 -21.31
CA ALA A 1013 -45.80 21.37 -22.12
C ALA A 1013 -44.25 21.39 -22.14
N ARG A 1014 -43.64 22.58 -22.15
CA ARG A 1014 -42.18 22.72 -22.05
C ARG A 1014 -41.63 22.16 -20.74
N CYS A 1015 -42.32 22.37 -19.62
CA CYS A 1015 -41.89 21.82 -18.33
C CYS A 1015 -41.87 20.28 -18.35
N ALA A 1016 -42.89 19.65 -18.95
CA ALA A 1016 -42.92 18.20 -19.11
C ALA A 1016 -41.73 17.66 -19.92
N LEU A 1017 -41.38 18.31 -21.04
CA LEU A 1017 -40.26 17.89 -21.88
C LEU A 1017 -38.89 18.07 -21.19
N LEU A 1018 -38.73 19.06 -20.30
CA LEU A 1018 -37.51 19.25 -19.51
C LEU A 1018 -37.23 18.10 -18.50
N LEU A 1019 -38.16 17.14 -18.35
CA LEU A 1019 -37.94 15.91 -17.59
C LEU A 1019 -37.11 14.87 -18.36
N GLU A 1020 -36.78 15.07 -19.62
CA GLU A 1020 -35.99 14.11 -20.41
C GLU A 1020 -34.61 13.86 -19.78
N ALA A 1021 -33.93 14.93 -19.38
CA ALA A 1021 -32.63 14.85 -18.74
C ALA A 1021 -32.67 14.08 -17.40
N PRO A 1022 -33.57 14.35 -16.43
CA PRO A 1022 -33.64 13.57 -15.20
C PRO A 1022 -34.12 12.13 -15.40
N VAL A 1023 -35.02 11.84 -16.35
CA VAL A 1023 -35.42 10.47 -16.70
C VAL A 1023 -34.23 9.69 -17.26
N SER A 1024 -33.48 10.29 -18.19
CA SER A 1024 -32.24 9.71 -18.73
C SER A 1024 -31.19 9.52 -17.65
N ALA A 1025 -31.02 10.49 -16.75
CA ALA A 1025 -30.10 10.37 -15.62
C ALA A 1025 -30.50 9.22 -14.67
N ALA A 1026 -31.80 9.03 -14.40
CA ALA A 1026 -32.29 7.90 -13.62
C ALA A 1026 -32.03 6.55 -14.31
N ALA A 1027 -32.16 6.48 -15.64
CA ALA A 1027 -31.81 5.29 -16.42
C ALA A 1027 -30.30 5.00 -16.40
N ARG A 1028 -29.46 6.03 -16.50
CA ARG A 1028 -27.98 5.95 -16.44
C ARG A 1028 -27.44 5.57 -15.08
N LEU A 1029 -28.12 5.96 -14.02
CA LEU A 1029 -27.57 5.89 -12.68
C LEU A 1029 -27.33 4.44 -12.28
N GLY A 1030 -26.06 4.03 -12.26
CA GLY A 1030 -25.66 2.64 -12.00
C GLY A 1030 -26.10 2.11 -10.63
N ALA A 1031 -26.40 2.99 -9.68
CA ALA A 1031 -27.02 2.59 -8.41
C ALA A 1031 -28.42 1.98 -8.59
N ARG A 1032 -29.13 2.27 -9.69
CA ARG A 1032 -30.39 1.59 -10.02
C ARG A 1032 -30.07 0.21 -10.60
N ALA A 1033 -30.32 -0.85 -9.84
CA ALA A 1033 -30.18 -2.24 -10.30
C ALA A 1033 -31.28 -2.64 -11.30
N TRP A 1034 -31.29 -2.02 -12.48
CA TRP A 1034 -32.29 -2.24 -13.51
C TRP A 1034 -32.23 -3.65 -14.12
N THR A 1035 -33.40 -4.29 -14.21
CA THR A 1035 -33.65 -5.41 -15.12
C THR A 1035 -34.17 -4.89 -16.47
N ASP A 1036 -33.94 -5.65 -17.54
CA ASP A 1036 -34.44 -5.29 -18.87
C ASP A 1036 -35.99 -5.30 -18.91
N GLU A 1037 -36.62 -6.14 -18.10
CA GLU A 1037 -38.07 -6.17 -17.90
C GLU A 1037 -38.58 -4.89 -17.24
N GLN A 1038 -37.94 -4.43 -16.15
CA GLN A 1038 -38.30 -3.16 -15.50
C GLN A 1038 -38.14 -1.98 -16.46
N ALA A 1039 -37.03 -1.93 -17.21
CA ALA A 1039 -36.81 -0.90 -18.20
C ALA A 1039 -37.89 -0.93 -19.30
N GLY A 1040 -38.18 -2.13 -19.82
CA GLY A 1040 -39.24 -2.33 -20.82
C GLY A 1040 -40.62 -1.90 -20.32
N LEU A 1041 -41.00 -2.26 -19.09
CA LEU A 1041 -42.27 -1.86 -18.47
C LEU A 1041 -42.38 -0.34 -18.33
N VAL A 1042 -41.31 0.32 -17.88
CA VAL A 1042 -41.29 1.80 -17.78
C VAL A 1042 -41.44 2.42 -19.17
N ILE A 1043 -40.72 1.91 -20.18
CA ILE A 1043 -40.84 2.41 -21.56
C ILE A 1043 -42.27 2.20 -22.09
N ASP A 1044 -42.87 1.03 -21.89
CA ASP A 1044 -44.21 0.72 -22.38
C ASP A 1044 -45.28 1.58 -21.73
N GLN A 1045 -45.17 1.83 -20.42
CA GLN A 1045 -46.04 2.75 -19.69
C GLN A 1045 -45.97 4.16 -20.29
N LEU A 1046 -44.75 4.66 -20.55
CA LEU A 1046 -44.53 5.98 -21.12
C LEU A 1046 -45.02 6.09 -22.57
N ILE A 1047 -44.77 5.07 -23.40
CA ILE A 1047 -45.28 4.98 -24.78
C ILE A 1047 -46.82 4.95 -24.80
N GLY A 1048 -47.47 4.33 -23.80
CA GLY A 1048 -48.92 4.27 -23.69
C GLY A 1048 -49.60 5.57 -23.25
N SER A 1049 -48.84 6.64 -22.97
CA SER A 1049 -49.33 7.90 -22.43
C SER A 1049 -49.32 9.03 -23.48
N GLU A 1050 -49.47 10.29 -23.05
CA GLU A 1050 -49.47 11.48 -23.88
C GLU A 1050 -48.11 11.78 -24.55
N ALA A 1051 -48.09 12.63 -25.58
CA ALA A 1051 -46.93 12.84 -26.45
C ALA A 1051 -45.63 13.18 -25.70
N ALA A 1052 -45.72 14.06 -24.69
CA ALA A 1052 -44.56 14.40 -23.87
C ALA A 1052 -43.98 13.19 -23.13
N ALA A 1053 -44.81 12.32 -22.54
CA ALA A 1053 -44.35 11.09 -21.90
C ALA A 1053 -43.71 10.11 -22.90
N ARG A 1054 -44.25 10.03 -24.13
CA ARG A 1054 -43.66 9.20 -25.21
C ARG A 1054 -42.27 9.68 -25.60
N ILE A 1055 -42.02 11.00 -25.64
CA ILE A 1055 -40.67 11.56 -25.83
C ILE A 1055 -39.75 11.17 -24.67
N LEU A 1056 -40.21 11.26 -23.41
CA LEU A 1056 -39.40 10.87 -22.24
C LEU A 1056 -39.01 9.38 -22.25
N ALA A 1057 -39.79 8.52 -22.91
CA ALA A 1057 -39.47 7.10 -23.09
C ALA A 1057 -38.15 6.91 -23.86
N LEU A 1058 -37.80 7.82 -24.78
CA LEU A 1058 -36.55 7.80 -25.54
C LEU A 1058 -35.33 7.95 -24.63
N GLY A 1059 -35.45 8.71 -23.54
CA GLY A 1059 -34.38 8.87 -22.55
C GLY A 1059 -33.99 7.54 -21.90
N VAL A 1060 -34.98 6.72 -21.52
CA VAL A 1060 -34.74 5.36 -21.00
C VAL A 1060 -34.22 4.45 -22.11
N LEU A 1061 -34.82 4.51 -23.30
CA LEU A 1061 -34.45 3.68 -24.44
C LEU A 1061 -33.01 3.91 -24.91
N SER A 1062 -32.51 5.15 -24.82
CA SER A 1062 -31.14 5.53 -25.19
C SER A 1062 -30.07 4.85 -24.34
N GLU A 1063 -30.42 4.42 -23.12
CA GLU A 1063 -29.51 3.73 -22.20
C GLU A 1063 -29.61 2.20 -22.30
N PHE A 1064 -30.82 1.67 -22.40
CA PHE A 1064 -31.05 0.22 -22.41
C PHE A 1064 -30.92 -0.40 -23.80
N GLY A 1065 -31.12 0.38 -24.86
CA GLY A 1065 -30.87 -0.04 -26.25
C GLY A 1065 -29.43 -0.52 -26.44
N PRO A 1066 -28.42 0.35 -26.31
CA PRO A 1066 -27.02 -0.04 -26.45
C PRO A 1066 -26.60 -1.15 -25.46
N ARG A 1067 -27.07 -1.09 -24.20
CA ARG A 1067 -26.75 -2.08 -23.16
C ARG A 1067 -27.23 -3.51 -23.50
N SER A 1068 -28.30 -3.64 -24.27
CA SER A 1068 -28.83 -4.93 -24.73
C SER A 1068 -28.31 -5.37 -26.10
N GLY A 1069 -27.51 -4.52 -26.77
CA GLY A 1069 -27.16 -4.70 -28.19
C GLY A 1069 -28.31 -4.39 -29.15
N TRP A 1070 -29.30 -3.62 -28.69
CA TRP A 1070 -30.54 -3.34 -29.40
C TRP A 1070 -31.34 -4.61 -29.73
N ALA A 1071 -31.69 -5.38 -28.70
CA ALA A 1071 -32.55 -6.55 -28.85
C ALA A 1071 -33.93 -6.18 -29.45
N ALA A 1072 -34.56 -7.13 -30.15
CA ALA A 1072 -35.82 -6.92 -30.87
C ALA A 1072 -36.91 -6.18 -30.08
N PRO A 1073 -37.13 -6.45 -28.76
CA PRO A 1073 -38.12 -5.70 -27.99
C PRO A 1073 -37.80 -4.19 -27.85
N PHE A 1074 -36.53 -3.78 -27.81
CA PHE A 1074 -36.16 -2.36 -27.75
C PHE A 1074 -36.20 -1.71 -29.13
N VAL A 1075 -35.86 -2.44 -30.19
CA VAL A 1075 -36.00 -1.98 -31.57
C VAL A 1075 -37.47 -1.73 -31.92
N ALA A 1076 -38.37 -2.66 -31.59
CA ALA A 1076 -39.81 -2.51 -31.85
C ALA A 1076 -40.40 -1.29 -31.11
N ARG A 1077 -39.93 -0.98 -29.91
CA ARG A 1077 -40.31 0.22 -29.16
C ARG A 1077 -39.82 1.50 -29.83
N LEU A 1078 -38.59 1.49 -30.38
CA LEU A 1078 -38.07 2.62 -31.15
C LEU A 1078 -38.83 2.82 -32.47
N GLU A 1079 -39.11 1.74 -33.19
CA GLU A 1079 -39.88 1.76 -34.45
C GLU A 1079 -41.27 2.35 -34.21
N ARG A 1080 -41.97 1.89 -33.17
CA ARG A 1080 -43.27 2.44 -32.77
C ARG A 1080 -43.23 3.94 -32.49
N LEU A 1081 -42.15 4.45 -31.89
CA LEU A 1081 -41.97 5.87 -31.63
C LEU A 1081 -41.58 6.67 -32.89
N ARG A 1082 -40.91 6.06 -33.88
CA ARG A 1082 -40.60 6.68 -35.17
C ARG A 1082 -41.80 6.74 -36.11
N GLU A 1083 -42.76 5.84 -35.93
CA GLU A 1083 -44.04 5.80 -36.66
C GLU A 1083 -45.16 6.52 -35.90
N ASP A 1084 -44.85 7.23 -34.79
CA ASP A 1084 -45.84 7.94 -33.99
C ASP A 1084 -46.56 9.02 -34.82
N GLY A 1085 -47.87 9.20 -34.56
CA GLY A 1085 -48.68 10.21 -35.24
C GLY A 1085 -48.37 11.65 -34.81
N ASP A 1086 -47.64 11.81 -33.71
CA ASP A 1086 -47.15 13.10 -33.22
C ASP A 1086 -45.76 13.42 -33.80
N LEU A 1087 -45.65 14.56 -34.50
CA LEU A 1087 -44.42 15.00 -35.18
C LEU A 1087 -43.24 15.23 -34.24
N ASP A 1088 -43.48 15.68 -33.00
CA ASP A 1088 -42.42 15.95 -32.03
C ASP A 1088 -41.85 14.63 -31.49
N VAL A 1089 -42.71 13.63 -31.26
CA VAL A 1089 -42.30 12.27 -30.88
C VAL A 1089 -41.48 11.62 -31.99
N GLN A 1090 -42.00 11.66 -33.23
CA GLN A 1090 -41.31 11.12 -34.40
C GLN A 1090 -39.93 11.77 -34.59
N SER A 1091 -39.86 13.09 -34.54
CA SER A 1091 -38.60 13.84 -34.73
C SER A 1091 -37.57 13.47 -33.66
N ALA A 1092 -37.97 13.41 -32.38
CA ALA A 1092 -37.07 13.01 -31.30
C ALA A 1092 -36.60 11.55 -31.44
N ALA A 1093 -37.49 10.64 -31.89
CA ALA A 1093 -37.15 9.23 -32.08
C ALA A 1093 -36.19 8.98 -33.26
N LEU A 1094 -36.15 9.88 -34.24
CA LEU A 1094 -35.21 9.82 -35.38
C LEU A 1094 -33.77 10.21 -34.99
N GLU A 1095 -33.59 11.00 -33.93
CA GLU A 1095 -32.28 11.37 -33.39
C GLU A 1095 -31.62 10.23 -32.58
N LEU A 1096 -32.38 9.20 -32.18
CA LEU A 1096 -31.84 8.03 -31.50
C LEU A 1096 -31.46 6.95 -32.52
N TRP A 1097 -30.16 6.64 -32.62
CA TRP A 1097 -29.64 5.64 -33.56
C TRP A 1097 -29.40 4.28 -32.94
N VAL A 1098 -29.67 3.25 -33.75
CA VAL A 1098 -29.30 1.87 -33.48
C VAL A 1098 -27.89 1.68 -34.04
N SER A 1099 -26.87 1.88 -33.20
CA SER A 1099 -25.45 1.68 -33.55
C SER A 1099 -24.87 0.42 -32.91
#